data_AF-A0A5N6VML0-F1
#
_entry.id   AF-A0A5N6VML0-F1
#
_cell.length_a   1.000
_cell.length_b   1.000
_cell.length_c   1.000
_cell.angle_alpha   90.00
_cell.angle_beta   90.00
_cell.angle_gamma   90.00
#
_symmetry.space_group_name_H-M   'P 1'
#
loop_
_entity.id
_entity.type
_entity.pdbx_description
1 polymer ?
#
loop_
_entity_poly.entity_id
_entity_poly.type
_entity_poly.pdbx_seq_one_letter_code
_entity_poly.pdbx_strand_id
1 'polypeptide(L)'
;MSGVELLGVLSAIITVLDATTTLYHARKDIRLSETFEVAARRLPVLLHILQTFKATLEPLKDSLSSDVCQALEETLNNCEEKARSLSEIFTKVLSGPTDSVSWRQRYSKIVHRLGQRNKVDSLMIAITQDVQLLVNCDAIGSVTPSQNTELETILNEVKDHCDTTLLEDGFSLSFHSSGAQNNNVNSGNGQLNTGSGQQINTHARVQTQTFNFANTIQNIDFSFRKPLGICLDQAPSMSPGLFVGRNAELSTIRKDLHPSSQGGQRKQQQQQRLAIGGIGGVGKTQIALTYAQTPHASYETVLWFNAATEISLKNSFATAAGLIFGSQASQSLEGNEAVRRTREWLSEPQNSKWLLIFDNYDNPSDFKLNSYYPPAAHGAIIITTRQADLVTGRTGLLDIKPFQSVDNSLTILETRSKRGNLVSDLFAVQLAERLAGLPLALATAGAYLQKSPFTFQRYLQEYENRWNIDPRRPVKLQEYQERTLYTTWEISYNRLMKDDPEAAAMLRILAYFDNQSLWYELFRAGLKDGCLLYEVISNDISFNGAMTVLAEYSFLEFRPALKEWSMHKCLHDWVSASLRKAIGPQGYWYAFDCVSGSIEVRDKESLAYPVYSCYVPHAKHLSQNRFLKSDITEMITPEQLHAVRGIASLLRYQTQYESAERLLKSFLQSQAADDRDDEVTLLTMHDLGYLYLEQMKYSEAKELLGRALTGMERILGENDSSLVGIRMNLGHVYTNQGDYQAAEQMYLQGLFGKDVAADEHIPGILLLLHTVENGLHSNGIHYDLACRGWGLIITHNEKSLIHTGLVKDLLDISDSLCHLLEITGKKDEAERILKQIILIRETLQGPAHSSTLRSVRNLGLLYKDQGKFDDAEKLYELVVAEREKLYGPNHYSTIRVLQDLGHVHCKQNHFQDAEDSYTRALDGLKRTFGQHDERTIEAILDLASLYEKHGKGPAAEQMYRRALTMRETLLGSSDPLTLDIVARLGHLYFMMCRLDDAENMFLRVLGYPSSSQGLGLEAIKAIDAALNLSSLYMLTKRLHDAERLLLRMSTVIAQTPDPGNREVLLYVSYNLASVWLRNGQLDQAEKEFIKIREGCKEVLGSEHPLSAAVSQSLATVYEQKQFK
;
A
#
# COMPACT_ATOMS: atom_id res chain seq x y z
N MET A 1 -10.99 -34.86 -41.01
CA MET A 1 -10.89 -33.39 -40.98
C MET A 1 -9.42 -32.99 -40.91
N SER A 2 -9.06 -31.86 -41.52
CA SER A 2 -7.80 -31.18 -41.17
C SER A 2 -7.97 -30.56 -39.77
N GLY A 3 -6.90 -30.42 -38.98
CA GLY A 3 -6.98 -29.77 -37.65
C GLY A 3 -7.64 -28.38 -37.71
N VAL A 4 -7.53 -27.70 -38.86
CA VAL A 4 -8.16 -26.40 -39.18
C VAL A 4 -9.69 -26.44 -39.07
N GLU A 5 -10.35 -27.50 -39.55
CA GLU A 5 -11.81 -27.61 -39.50
C GLU A 5 -12.31 -27.81 -38.06
N LEU A 6 -11.52 -28.50 -37.22
CA LEU A 6 -11.84 -28.76 -35.81
C LEU A 6 -11.73 -27.47 -35.00
N LEU A 7 -10.71 -26.67 -35.31
CA LEU A 7 -10.44 -25.37 -34.70
C LEU A 7 -11.46 -24.33 -35.12
N GLY A 8 -11.87 -24.31 -36.39
CA GLY A 8 -12.92 -23.41 -36.85
C GLY A 8 -14.25 -23.65 -36.12
N VAL A 9 -14.57 -24.93 -35.84
CA VAL A 9 -15.78 -25.29 -35.10
C VAL A 9 -15.67 -24.95 -33.61
N LEU A 10 -14.54 -25.25 -32.95
CA LEU A 10 -14.32 -24.91 -31.54
C LEU A 10 -14.26 -23.39 -31.32
N SER A 11 -13.58 -22.66 -32.21
CA SER A 11 -13.54 -21.19 -32.22
C SER A 11 -14.95 -20.62 -32.37
N ALA A 12 -15.75 -21.12 -33.31
CA ALA A 12 -17.13 -20.67 -33.48
C ALA A 12 -18.02 -20.95 -32.25
N ILE A 13 -17.85 -22.10 -31.59
CA ILE A 13 -18.54 -22.43 -30.34
C ILE A 13 -18.17 -21.42 -29.23
N ILE A 14 -16.88 -21.15 -29.06
CA ILE A 14 -16.34 -20.23 -28.05
C ILE A 14 -16.83 -18.80 -28.29
N THR A 15 -16.71 -18.30 -29.52
CA THR A 15 -17.17 -16.94 -29.87
C THR A 15 -18.67 -16.76 -29.63
N VAL A 16 -19.48 -17.79 -29.92
CA VAL A 16 -20.93 -17.74 -29.69
C VAL A 16 -21.26 -17.78 -28.20
N LEU A 17 -20.56 -18.60 -27.41
CA LEU A 17 -20.73 -18.68 -25.95
C LEU A 17 -20.30 -17.40 -25.24
N ASP A 18 -19.15 -16.85 -25.63
CA ASP A 18 -18.62 -15.60 -25.07
C ASP A 18 -19.57 -14.45 -25.36
N ALA A 19 -19.96 -14.26 -26.64
CA ALA A 19 -20.95 -13.25 -27.01
C ALA A 19 -22.28 -13.43 -26.26
N THR A 20 -22.74 -14.67 -26.06
CA THR A 20 -23.98 -14.93 -25.31
C THR A 20 -23.84 -14.58 -23.83
N THR A 21 -22.67 -14.81 -23.24
CA THR A 21 -22.33 -14.54 -21.83
C THR A 21 -22.15 -13.04 -21.59
N THR A 22 -21.37 -12.34 -22.41
CA THR A 22 -21.20 -10.88 -22.34
C THR A 22 -22.53 -10.15 -22.50
N LEU A 23 -23.37 -10.57 -23.45
CA LEU A 23 -24.71 -10.00 -23.66
C LEU A 23 -25.64 -10.25 -22.47
N TYR A 24 -25.48 -11.36 -21.76
CA TYR A 24 -26.24 -11.67 -20.54
C TYR A 24 -25.78 -10.83 -19.33
N HIS A 25 -24.47 -10.63 -19.15
CA HIS A 25 -23.89 -9.88 -18.02
C HIS A 25 -24.05 -8.36 -18.10
N ALA A 26 -24.35 -7.79 -19.27
CA ALA A 26 -24.66 -6.36 -19.47
C ALA A 26 -25.95 -5.86 -18.74
N ARG A 27 -26.43 -6.60 -17.74
CA ARG A 27 -27.79 -6.58 -17.15
C ARG A 27 -28.00 -5.55 -16.05
N LYS A 28 -27.72 -4.27 -16.33
CA LYS A 28 -28.20 -3.14 -15.50
C LYS A 28 -29.27 -2.29 -16.20
N ASP A 29 -30.20 -2.89 -16.96
CA ASP A 29 -31.33 -2.12 -17.51
C ASP A 29 -32.69 -2.85 -17.52
N ILE A 30 -33.78 -2.07 -17.49
CA ILE A 30 -35.12 -2.47 -17.03
C ILE A 30 -36.04 -2.97 -18.15
N ARG A 31 -35.69 -2.83 -19.43
CA ARG A 31 -36.54 -3.35 -20.54
C ARG A 31 -36.04 -4.71 -21.01
N LEU A 32 -36.97 -5.58 -21.47
CA LEU A 32 -36.67 -6.89 -22.06
C LEU A 32 -35.65 -6.64 -23.18
N SER A 33 -34.36 -6.84 -22.88
CA SER A 33 -33.32 -6.28 -23.73
C SER A 33 -33.29 -7.06 -25.03
N GLU A 34 -33.14 -6.33 -26.13
CA GLU A 34 -32.80 -6.88 -27.44
C GLU A 34 -31.64 -7.88 -27.32
N THR A 35 -30.74 -7.68 -26.35
CA THR A 35 -29.65 -8.61 -25.99
C THR A 35 -30.10 -9.95 -25.41
N PHE A 36 -31.20 -10.04 -24.62
CA PHE A 36 -31.74 -11.32 -24.13
C PHE A 36 -32.40 -12.13 -25.25
N GLU A 37 -33.06 -11.47 -26.21
CA GLU A 37 -33.56 -12.12 -27.43
C GLU A 37 -32.41 -12.54 -28.36
N VAL A 38 -31.37 -11.72 -28.50
CA VAL A 38 -30.19 -12.05 -29.30
C VAL A 38 -29.46 -13.27 -28.72
N ALA A 39 -29.28 -13.33 -27.40
CA ALA A 39 -28.73 -14.50 -26.70
C ALA A 39 -29.58 -15.77 -26.96
N ALA A 40 -30.91 -15.67 -26.84
CA ALA A 40 -31.81 -16.77 -27.14
C ALA A 40 -31.76 -17.25 -28.60
N ARG A 41 -31.53 -16.34 -29.57
CA ARG A 41 -31.38 -16.69 -30.99
C ARG A 41 -30.04 -17.34 -31.33
N ARG A 42 -29.00 -17.13 -30.50
CA ARG A 42 -27.66 -17.70 -30.69
C ARG A 42 -27.51 -19.12 -30.12
N LEU A 43 -28.28 -19.48 -29.08
CA LEU A 43 -28.27 -20.83 -28.48
C LEU A 43 -28.62 -21.98 -29.46
N PRO A 44 -29.61 -21.84 -30.36
CA PRO A 44 -29.86 -22.84 -31.41
C PRO A 44 -28.69 -23.00 -32.40
N VAL A 45 -27.95 -21.93 -32.67
CA VAL A 45 -26.75 -21.97 -33.52
C VAL A 45 -25.64 -22.76 -32.82
N LEU A 46 -25.42 -22.52 -31.53
CA LEU A 46 -24.49 -23.31 -30.72
C LEU A 46 -24.83 -24.81 -30.73
N LEU A 47 -26.10 -25.16 -30.51
CA LEU A 47 -26.57 -26.55 -30.57
C LEU A 47 -26.34 -27.19 -31.94
N HIS A 48 -26.61 -26.45 -33.03
CA HIS A 48 -26.36 -26.94 -34.38
C HIS A 48 -24.88 -27.19 -34.66
N ILE A 49 -24.00 -26.31 -34.18
CA ILE A 49 -22.55 -26.46 -34.33
C ILE A 49 -22.05 -27.69 -33.53
N LEU A 50 -22.51 -27.88 -32.29
CA LEU A 50 -22.18 -29.05 -31.47
C LEU A 50 -22.65 -30.37 -32.12
N GLN A 51 -23.86 -30.39 -32.68
CA GLN A 51 -24.38 -31.56 -33.41
C GLN A 51 -23.61 -31.85 -34.69
N THR A 52 -23.24 -30.80 -35.43
CA THR A 52 -22.42 -30.92 -36.65
C THR A 52 -21.03 -31.47 -36.31
N PHE A 53 -20.44 -31.01 -35.21
CA PHE A 53 -19.17 -31.51 -34.71
C PHE A 53 -19.23 -32.99 -34.32
N LYS A 54 -20.30 -33.41 -33.63
CA LYS A 54 -20.52 -34.81 -33.29
C LYS A 54 -20.69 -35.70 -34.52
N ALA A 55 -21.47 -35.27 -35.51
CA ALA A 55 -21.67 -36.01 -36.76
C ALA A 55 -20.38 -36.11 -37.61
N THR A 56 -19.48 -35.13 -37.48
CA THR A 56 -18.17 -35.10 -38.18
C THR A 56 -17.06 -35.83 -37.41
N LEU A 57 -17.29 -36.20 -36.15
CA LEU A 57 -16.39 -37.05 -35.35
C LEU A 57 -16.54 -38.55 -35.69
N GLU A 58 -17.70 -38.96 -36.19
CA GLU A 58 -18.02 -40.36 -36.52
C GLU A 58 -17.04 -41.04 -37.50
N PRO A 59 -16.61 -40.41 -38.62
CA PRO A 59 -15.62 -40.98 -39.52
C PRO A 59 -14.16 -40.94 -38.99
N LEU A 60 -13.90 -40.28 -37.85
CA LEU A 60 -12.56 -40.18 -37.23
C LEU A 60 -12.33 -41.24 -36.14
N LYS A 61 -13.37 -41.98 -35.74
CA LYS A 61 -13.30 -43.05 -34.72
C LYS A 61 -12.29 -44.14 -35.04
N ASP A 62 -12.05 -44.39 -36.33
CA ASP A 62 -11.07 -45.39 -36.79
C ASP A 62 -9.61 -44.94 -36.64
N SER A 63 -9.37 -43.63 -36.44
CA SER A 63 -8.02 -43.02 -36.43
C SER A 63 -7.56 -42.52 -35.05
N LEU A 64 -8.47 -42.46 -34.08
CA LEU A 64 -8.22 -42.01 -32.72
C LEU A 64 -8.34 -43.21 -31.76
N SER A 65 -7.61 -43.19 -30.64
CA SER A 65 -7.76 -44.23 -29.62
C SER A 65 -9.17 -44.22 -29.04
N SER A 66 -9.77 -45.40 -28.84
CA SER A 66 -11.14 -45.57 -28.33
C SER A 66 -11.43 -44.74 -27.08
N ASP A 67 -10.48 -44.65 -26.15
CA ASP A 67 -10.62 -43.89 -24.89
C ASP A 67 -10.78 -42.38 -25.12
N VAL A 68 -10.07 -41.84 -26.12
CA VAL A 68 -10.12 -40.42 -26.50
C VAL A 68 -11.42 -40.10 -27.23
N CYS A 69 -11.85 -40.96 -28.16
CA CYS A 69 -13.14 -40.81 -28.82
C CYS A 69 -14.28 -40.83 -27.80
N GLN A 70 -14.25 -41.75 -26.84
CA GLN A 70 -15.26 -41.85 -25.81
C GLN A 70 -15.28 -40.61 -24.90
N ALA A 71 -14.12 -40.10 -24.47
CA ALA A 71 -14.04 -38.88 -23.66
C ALA A 71 -14.53 -37.63 -24.41
N LEU A 72 -14.19 -37.51 -25.70
CA LEU A 72 -14.66 -36.40 -26.55
C LEU A 72 -16.17 -36.45 -26.77
N GLU A 73 -16.72 -37.63 -27.06
CA GLU A 73 -18.16 -37.82 -27.21
C GLU A 73 -18.93 -37.53 -25.92
N GLU A 74 -18.42 -38.01 -24.78
CA GLU A 74 -19.02 -37.74 -23.46
C GLU A 74 -19.05 -36.24 -23.16
N THR A 75 -17.93 -35.55 -23.39
CA THR A 75 -17.84 -34.11 -23.15
C THR A 75 -18.76 -33.32 -24.10
N LEU A 76 -18.83 -33.70 -25.37
CA LEU A 76 -19.76 -33.09 -26.34
C LEU A 76 -21.22 -33.31 -25.97
N ASN A 77 -21.58 -34.51 -25.53
CA ASN A 77 -22.94 -34.83 -25.11
C ASN A 77 -23.36 -34.01 -23.89
N ASN A 78 -22.46 -33.88 -22.91
CA ASN A 78 -22.68 -33.07 -21.72
C ASN A 78 -22.87 -31.59 -22.09
N CYS A 79 -22.02 -31.05 -22.96
CA CYS A 79 -22.11 -29.68 -23.45
C CYS A 79 -23.44 -29.43 -24.19
N GLU A 80 -23.84 -30.36 -25.07
CA GLU A 80 -25.09 -30.25 -25.82
C GLU A 80 -26.33 -30.32 -24.91
N GLU A 81 -26.34 -31.20 -23.90
CA GLU A 81 -27.44 -31.32 -22.94
C GLU A 81 -27.61 -30.06 -22.09
N LYS A 82 -26.50 -29.49 -21.62
CA LYS A 82 -26.50 -28.24 -20.86
C LYS A 82 -26.95 -27.06 -21.73
N ALA A 83 -26.48 -26.96 -22.98
CA ALA A 83 -26.90 -25.93 -23.93
C ALA A 83 -28.39 -26.04 -24.27
N ARG A 84 -28.93 -27.26 -24.39
CA ARG A 84 -30.36 -27.51 -24.62
C ARG A 84 -31.20 -27.08 -23.41
N SER A 85 -30.75 -27.42 -22.21
CA SER A 85 -31.39 -27.00 -20.96
C SER A 85 -31.43 -25.48 -20.83
N LEU A 86 -30.35 -24.80 -21.22
CA LEU A 86 -30.27 -23.35 -21.25
C LEU A 86 -31.23 -22.75 -22.29
N SER A 87 -31.25 -23.30 -23.51
CA SER A 87 -32.19 -22.88 -24.55
C SER A 87 -33.65 -22.99 -24.10
N GLU A 88 -34.03 -24.09 -23.45
CA GLU A 88 -35.40 -24.26 -22.96
C GLU A 88 -35.81 -23.20 -21.93
N ILE A 89 -34.90 -22.81 -21.04
CA ILE A 89 -35.15 -21.76 -20.05
C ILE A 89 -35.42 -20.44 -20.78
N PHE A 90 -34.58 -20.07 -21.75
CA PHE A 90 -34.75 -18.83 -22.51
C PHE A 90 -36.06 -18.83 -23.32
N THR A 91 -36.40 -19.94 -24.00
CA THR A 91 -37.64 -20.05 -24.76
C THR A 91 -38.89 -19.93 -23.87
N LYS A 92 -38.91 -20.58 -22.70
CA LYS A 92 -40.04 -20.52 -21.75
C LYS A 92 -40.22 -19.12 -21.13
N VAL A 93 -39.13 -18.36 -21.00
CA VAL A 93 -39.18 -16.97 -20.51
C VAL A 93 -39.73 -16.02 -21.58
N LEU A 94 -39.35 -16.23 -22.85
CA LEU A 94 -39.73 -15.41 -24.00
C LEU A 94 -41.14 -15.70 -24.54
N SER A 95 -41.77 -16.83 -24.23
CA SER A 95 -43.09 -17.22 -24.75
C SER A 95 -44.30 -16.47 -24.13
N GLY A 96 -44.09 -15.34 -23.43
CA GLY A 96 -45.14 -14.54 -22.77
C GLY A 96 -45.12 -13.07 -23.19
N PRO A 97 -46.09 -12.24 -22.76
CA PRO A 97 -46.19 -10.82 -23.15
C PRO A 97 -44.89 -10.05 -22.85
N THR A 98 -44.51 -9.13 -23.76
CA THR A 98 -43.16 -8.53 -23.86
C THR A 98 -42.88 -7.34 -22.93
N ASP A 99 -43.74 -7.08 -21.96
CA ASP A 99 -43.58 -5.99 -20.99
C ASP A 99 -42.52 -6.29 -19.90
N SER A 100 -41.79 -5.25 -19.47
CA SER A 100 -40.59 -5.34 -18.62
C SER A 100 -40.79 -6.00 -17.26
N VAL A 101 -41.97 -5.81 -16.66
CA VAL A 101 -42.30 -6.33 -15.32
C VAL A 101 -42.68 -7.82 -15.40
N SER A 102 -43.33 -8.25 -16.49
CA SER A 102 -43.87 -9.60 -16.61
C SER A 102 -42.79 -10.65 -16.90
N TRP A 103 -41.75 -10.33 -17.67
CA TRP A 103 -40.69 -11.29 -17.98
C TRP A 103 -39.76 -11.57 -16.80
N ARG A 104 -39.44 -10.55 -15.97
CA ARG A 104 -38.64 -10.75 -14.74
C ARG A 104 -39.36 -11.68 -13.77
N GLN A 105 -40.67 -11.53 -13.67
CA GLN A 105 -41.53 -12.42 -12.89
C GLN A 105 -41.57 -13.83 -13.50
N ARG A 106 -41.64 -13.99 -14.82
CA ARG A 106 -41.56 -15.31 -15.49
C ARG A 106 -40.20 -15.97 -15.28
N TYR A 107 -39.10 -15.24 -15.47
CA TYR A 107 -37.73 -15.69 -15.23
C TYR A 107 -37.56 -16.17 -13.78
N SER A 108 -37.91 -15.31 -12.82
CA SER A 108 -37.90 -15.65 -11.40
C SER A 108 -38.75 -16.89 -11.10
N LYS A 109 -39.97 -16.99 -11.66
CA LYS A 109 -40.87 -18.13 -11.45
C LYS A 109 -40.38 -19.43 -12.08
N ILE A 110 -39.76 -19.38 -13.27
CA ILE A 110 -39.19 -20.54 -13.97
C ILE A 110 -37.95 -21.05 -13.21
N VAL A 111 -37.05 -20.14 -12.84
CA VAL A 111 -35.84 -20.45 -12.07
C VAL A 111 -36.19 -20.97 -10.67
N HIS A 112 -37.21 -20.39 -10.03
CA HIS A 112 -37.71 -20.83 -8.72
C HIS A 112 -38.45 -22.17 -8.76
N ARG A 113 -39.21 -22.47 -9.82
CA ARG A 113 -39.81 -23.81 -10.03
C ARG A 113 -38.77 -24.90 -10.29
N LEU A 114 -37.65 -24.53 -10.90
CA LEU A 114 -36.52 -25.44 -11.17
C LEU A 114 -35.58 -25.59 -9.96
N GLY A 115 -35.90 -24.95 -8.81
CA GLY A 115 -35.26 -25.18 -7.52
C GLY A 115 -33.89 -24.53 -7.30
N GLN A 116 -33.38 -23.71 -8.23
CA GLN A 116 -32.02 -23.16 -8.15
C GLN A 116 -31.96 -21.70 -8.61
N ARG A 117 -31.68 -20.76 -7.69
CA ARG A 117 -31.69 -19.30 -7.93
C ARG A 117 -30.68 -18.83 -9.01
N ASN A 118 -29.61 -19.60 -9.25
CA ASN A 118 -28.50 -19.26 -10.16
C ASN A 118 -28.34 -20.28 -11.31
N LYS A 119 -29.39 -21.02 -11.67
CA LYS A 119 -29.30 -22.14 -12.63
C LYS A 119 -28.81 -21.73 -14.02
N VAL A 120 -29.14 -20.53 -14.47
CA VAL A 120 -28.71 -20.03 -15.78
C VAL A 120 -27.22 -19.73 -15.78
N ASP A 121 -26.73 -19.06 -14.74
CA ASP A 121 -25.32 -18.73 -14.57
C ASP A 121 -24.49 -20.02 -14.41
N SER A 122 -24.99 -20.99 -13.63
CA SER A 122 -24.30 -22.28 -13.46
C SER A 122 -24.28 -23.12 -14.74
N LEU A 123 -25.34 -23.10 -15.55
CA LEU A 123 -25.36 -23.78 -16.84
C LEU A 123 -24.40 -23.12 -17.83
N MET A 124 -24.33 -21.78 -17.89
CA MET A 124 -23.38 -21.08 -18.75
C MET A 124 -21.93 -21.39 -18.36
N ILE A 125 -21.60 -21.33 -17.06
CA ILE A 125 -20.27 -21.70 -16.54
C ILE A 125 -19.94 -23.16 -16.88
N ALA A 126 -20.88 -24.07 -16.67
CA ALA A 126 -20.67 -25.49 -16.93
C ALA A 126 -20.48 -25.82 -18.42
N ILE A 127 -21.13 -25.07 -19.33
CA ILE A 127 -20.90 -25.21 -20.78
C ILE A 127 -19.51 -24.70 -21.15
N THR A 128 -19.09 -23.55 -20.61
CA THR A 128 -17.74 -23.00 -20.85
C THR A 128 -16.65 -23.96 -20.37
N GLN A 129 -16.85 -24.59 -19.21
CA GLN A 129 -15.93 -25.61 -18.68
C GLN A 129 -15.85 -26.86 -19.56
N ASP A 130 -16.98 -27.36 -20.06
CA ASP A 130 -16.98 -28.51 -20.97
C ASP A 130 -16.27 -28.19 -22.30
N VAL A 131 -16.47 -26.98 -22.83
CA VAL A 131 -15.75 -26.52 -24.04
C VAL A 131 -14.25 -26.39 -23.78
N GLN A 132 -13.85 -25.91 -22.59
CA GLN A 132 -12.44 -25.85 -22.22
C GLN A 132 -11.81 -27.24 -22.10
N LEU A 133 -12.55 -28.24 -21.62
CA LEU A 133 -12.11 -29.63 -21.59
C LEU A 133 -11.96 -30.23 -22.99
N LEU A 134 -12.84 -29.86 -23.93
CA LEU A 134 -12.69 -30.24 -25.35
C LEU A 134 -11.42 -29.65 -25.96
N VAL A 135 -11.10 -28.40 -25.64
CA VAL A 135 -9.89 -27.69 -26.11
C VAL A 135 -8.61 -28.28 -25.51
N ASN A 136 -8.67 -28.74 -24.25
CA ASN A 136 -7.52 -29.26 -23.50
C ASN A 136 -7.27 -30.77 -23.68
N CYS A 137 -8.03 -31.49 -24.50
CA CYS A 137 -7.80 -32.91 -24.76
C CYS A 137 -6.45 -33.13 -25.47
N ASP A 138 -5.53 -33.89 -24.86
CA ASP A 138 -4.14 -34.14 -25.30
C ASP A 138 -4.01 -34.60 -26.77
N ALA A 139 -5.05 -35.21 -27.35
CA ALA A 139 -5.09 -35.59 -28.76
C ALA A 139 -5.03 -34.39 -29.72
N ILE A 140 -5.55 -33.22 -29.33
CA ILE A 140 -5.45 -31.96 -30.11
C ILE A 140 -4.02 -31.41 -30.05
N GLY A 141 -3.33 -31.57 -28.92
CA GLY A 141 -1.93 -31.17 -28.71
C GLY A 141 -0.90 -32.04 -29.46
N SER A 142 -1.31 -33.18 -30.03
CA SER A 142 -0.43 -34.05 -30.82
C SER A 142 -0.23 -33.60 -32.28
N VAL A 143 -0.95 -32.56 -32.74
CA VAL A 143 -0.72 -31.96 -34.05
C VAL A 143 0.52 -31.07 -33.98
N THR A 144 1.58 -31.47 -34.67
CA THR A 144 2.90 -30.83 -34.63
C THR A 144 2.87 -29.32 -34.96
N PRO A 145 3.71 -28.48 -34.29
CA PRO A 145 3.72 -27.01 -34.42
C PRO A 145 3.96 -26.45 -35.83
N SER A 146 4.41 -27.30 -36.77
CA SER A 146 4.65 -26.88 -38.16
C SER A 146 3.36 -26.70 -38.98
N GLN A 147 2.17 -26.91 -38.40
CA GLN A 147 0.91 -26.88 -39.17
C GLN A 147 -0.16 -25.89 -38.71
N ASN A 148 -0.03 -25.13 -37.63
CA ASN A 148 -0.90 -23.95 -37.45
C ASN A 148 -0.45 -23.07 -36.28
N THR A 149 0.24 -21.96 -36.58
CA THR A 149 0.53 -20.88 -35.65
C THR A 149 -0.73 -20.21 -35.09
N GLU A 150 -1.85 -20.24 -35.83
CA GLU A 150 -3.16 -19.80 -35.32
C GLU A 150 -3.66 -20.64 -34.13
N LEU A 151 -3.26 -21.91 -34.02
CA LEU A 151 -3.68 -22.81 -32.93
C LEU A 151 -3.04 -22.42 -31.60
N GLU A 152 -1.75 -22.06 -31.62
CA GLU A 152 -1.05 -21.50 -30.45
C GLU A 152 -1.60 -20.12 -30.08
N THR A 153 -1.87 -19.24 -31.06
CA THR A 153 -2.44 -17.92 -30.78
C THR A 153 -3.83 -18.03 -30.15
N ILE A 154 -4.70 -18.90 -30.67
CA ILE A 154 -6.06 -19.12 -30.14
C ILE A 154 -6.01 -19.84 -28.78
N LEU A 155 -5.15 -20.85 -28.58
CA LEU A 155 -4.98 -21.49 -27.26
C LEU A 155 -4.45 -20.49 -26.20
N ASN A 156 -3.58 -19.56 -26.61
CA ASN A 156 -3.09 -18.50 -25.74
C ASN A 156 -4.15 -17.41 -25.49
N GLU A 157 -4.93 -17.03 -26.51
CA GLU A 157 -6.08 -16.12 -26.35
C GLU A 157 -7.16 -16.72 -25.44
N VAL A 158 -7.43 -18.03 -25.55
CA VAL A 158 -8.37 -18.79 -24.68
C VAL A 158 -7.86 -18.85 -23.23
N LYS A 159 -6.55 -19.08 -23.02
CA LYS A 159 -5.94 -19.02 -21.67
C LYS A 159 -6.03 -17.61 -21.07
N ASP A 160 -5.73 -16.58 -21.86
CA ASP A 160 -5.79 -15.20 -21.39
C ASP A 160 -7.24 -14.73 -21.16
N HIS A 161 -8.22 -15.16 -21.98
CA HIS A 161 -9.62 -14.75 -21.84
C HIS A 161 -10.40 -15.48 -20.74
N CYS A 162 -10.11 -16.76 -20.47
CA CYS A 162 -10.70 -17.47 -19.33
C CYS A 162 -10.21 -16.90 -17.98
N ASP A 163 -8.98 -16.37 -17.95
CA ASP A 163 -8.44 -15.68 -16.78
C ASP A 163 -9.04 -14.27 -16.62
N THR A 164 -9.42 -13.57 -17.69
CA THR A 164 -9.95 -12.20 -17.56
C THR A 164 -11.47 -12.10 -17.37
N THR A 165 -12.27 -13.03 -17.91
CA THR A 165 -13.75 -12.85 -17.95
C THR A 165 -14.52 -13.34 -16.72
N LEU A 166 -13.87 -14.05 -15.79
CA LEU A 166 -14.46 -14.48 -14.51
C LEU A 166 -13.93 -13.72 -13.29
N LEU A 167 -13.04 -12.73 -13.49
CA LEU A 167 -12.42 -11.97 -12.39
C LEU A 167 -13.20 -10.72 -11.96
N GLU A 168 -14.28 -10.33 -12.65
CA GLU A 168 -15.00 -9.08 -12.31
C GLU A 168 -16.20 -9.24 -11.36
N ASP A 169 -16.70 -10.45 -11.06
CA ASP A 169 -17.76 -10.64 -10.05
C ASP A 169 -17.45 -11.81 -9.11
N GLY A 170 -17.21 -11.49 -7.84
CA GLY A 170 -16.68 -12.41 -6.82
C GLY A 170 -17.51 -13.67 -6.59
N PHE A 171 -17.03 -14.81 -7.10
CA PHE A 171 -17.27 -16.15 -6.56
C PHE A 171 -16.03 -17.02 -6.81
N SER A 172 -15.22 -17.27 -5.78
CA SER A 172 -14.12 -18.23 -5.83
C SER A 172 -14.63 -19.64 -5.53
N LEU A 173 -14.55 -20.56 -6.49
CA LEU A 173 -14.62 -22.00 -6.24
C LEU A 173 -13.19 -22.56 -6.30
N SER A 174 -12.66 -22.96 -5.16
CA SER A 174 -11.39 -23.68 -5.06
C SER A 174 -11.57 -25.15 -5.43
N PHE A 175 -10.72 -25.66 -6.32
CA PHE A 175 -10.55 -27.10 -6.52
C PHE A 175 -9.16 -27.52 -6.00
N HIS A 176 -9.17 -28.30 -4.92
CA HIS A 176 -8.02 -29.11 -4.51
C HIS A 176 -8.04 -30.41 -5.29
N SER A 177 -6.91 -30.77 -5.92
CA SER A 177 -6.63 -32.16 -6.24
C SER A 177 -5.15 -32.46 -5.97
N SER A 178 -4.92 -33.21 -4.90
CA SER A 178 -3.64 -33.87 -4.63
C SER A 178 -3.80 -35.36 -4.94
N GLY A 179 -2.96 -35.85 -5.87
CA GLY A 179 -2.22 -37.11 -5.79
C GLY A 179 -2.94 -38.43 -5.52
N ALA A 180 -2.79 -39.35 -6.49
CA ALA A 180 -3.22 -40.74 -6.47
C ALA A 180 -2.40 -41.69 -5.57
N GLN A 181 -2.91 -42.94 -5.47
CA GLN A 181 -2.32 -44.20 -4.95
C GLN A 181 -2.61 -44.51 -3.46
N ASN A 182 -3.07 -45.69 -3.02
CA ASN A 182 -3.23 -47.01 -3.65
C ASN A 182 -4.09 -47.94 -2.77
N ASN A 183 -4.65 -48.97 -3.41
CA ASN A 183 -4.94 -50.35 -2.92
C ASN A 183 -6.33 -50.77 -2.39
N ASN A 184 -6.85 -51.74 -3.16
CA ASN A 184 -7.60 -52.96 -2.80
C ASN A 184 -9.11 -52.83 -2.54
N VAL A 185 -9.95 -53.19 -3.51
CA VAL A 185 -10.39 -54.55 -3.95
C VAL A 185 -11.65 -55.01 -3.20
N ASN A 186 -12.66 -55.31 -4.01
CA ASN A 186 -13.81 -56.19 -3.82
C ASN A 186 -15.10 -55.69 -3.13
N SER A 187 -16.09 -55.56 -4.02
CA SER A 187 -17.32 -56.37 -4.07
C SER A 187 -18.54 -55.90 -3.29
N GLY A 188 -19.64 -55.73 -4.04
CA GLY A 188 -20.91 -56.31 -3.62
C GLY A 188 -22.09 -55.35 -3.58
N ASN A 189 -22.80 -55.27 -4.71
CA ASN A 189 -24.26 -55.36 -4.85
C ASN A 189 -25.20 -54.65 -3.88
N GLY A 190 -26.19 -53.95 -4.46
CA GLY A 190 -27.56 -54.03 -3.94
C GLY A 190 -28.36 -52.74 -3.92
N GLN A 191 -28.89 -52.35 -5.07
CA GLN A 191 -30.30 -52.02 -5.31
C GLN A 191 -31.21 -51.52 -4.17
N LEU A 192 -31.97 -50.47 -4.53
CA LEU A 192 -33.39 -50.15 -4.24
C LEU A 192 -33.69 -48.94 -3.34
N ASN A 193 -34.25 -47.92 -4.01
CA ASN A 193 -35.40 -47.07 -3.64
C ASN A 193 -36.10 -47.41 -2.32
N THR A 194 -36.41 -46.41 -1.49
CA THR A 194 -37.70 -45.67 -1.54
C THR A 194 -37.69 -44.56 -0.48
N GLY A 195 -38.48 -43.52 -0.73
CA GLY A 195 -38.43 -42.26 0.01
C GLY A 195 -39.19 -42.22 1.34
N SER A 196 -39.01 -41.05 1.95
CA SER A 196 -39.86 -40.36 2.95
C SER A 196 -39.65 -40.70 4.42
N GLY A 197 -39.23 -39.67 5.17
CA GLY A 197 -40.09 -39.19 6.24
C GLY A 197 -39.54 -39.23 7.65
N GLN A 198 -38.92 -38.11 8.05
CA GLN A 198 -38.96 -37.47 9.37
C GLN A 198 -38.32 -38.14 10.59
N GLN A 199 -37.29 -37.42 11.08
CA GLN A 199 -37.07 -36.93 12.45
C GLN A 199 -37.31 -37.89 13.63
N ILE A 200 -36.30 -38.04 14.50
CA ILE A 200 -36.26 -37.43 15.83
C ILE A 200 -34.92 -37.80 16.51
N ASN A 201 -34.24 -36.78 17.04
CA ASN A 201 -33.10 -36.89 17.95
C ASN A 201 -33.42 -37.73 19.19
N THR A 202 -32.47 -38.52 19.71
CA THR A 202 -31.77 -38.26 21.00
C THR A 202 -31.04 -39.47 21.58
N HIS A 203 -29.78 -39.21 21.99
CA HIS A 203 -29.04 -39.74 23.15
C HIS A 203 -28.44 -41.17 23.16
N ALA A 204 -27.09 -41.22 23.09
CA ALA A 204 -26.28 -41.77 24.19
C ALA A 204 -24.87 -41.13 24.22
N ARG A 205 -24.35 -40.94 25.42
CA ARG A 205 -23.31 -39.99 25.87
C ARG A 205 -21.92 -40.64 26.03
N VAL A 206 -20.89 -39.82 25.76
CA VAL A 206 -19.65 -39.57 26.56
C VAL A 206 -18.58 -40.66 26.66
N GLN A 207 -17.39 -40.36 26.10
CA GLN A 207 -16.20 -40.06 26.92
C GLN A 207 -15.20 -39.17 26.15
N THR A 208 -14.76 -38.13 26.84
CA THR A 208 -13.70 -37.17 26.52
C THR A 208 -12.31 -37.77 26.72
N GLN A 209 -11.35 -37.41 25.87
CA GLN A 209 -9.96 -37.13 26.27
C GLN A 209 -9.19 -36.42 25.14
N THR A 210 -8.99 -35.11 25.34
CA THR A 210 -7.74 -34.32 25.17
C THR A 210 -6.86 -34.51 23.93
N PHE A 211 -6.77 -33.40 23.17
CA PHE A 211 -5.56 -32.73 22.68
C PHE A 211 -4.54 -33.52 21.83
N ASN A 212 -4.46 -33.14 20.54
CA ASN A 212 -3.26 -32.53 19.96
C ASN A 212 -3.65 -31.68 18.74
N PHE A 213 -4.04 -30.43 19.00
CA PHE A 213 -3.92 -29.34 18.02
C PHE A 213 -2.49 -28.79 18.13
N ALA A 214 -1.55 -29.51 17.54
CA ALA A 214 -0.20 -29.02 17.28
C ALA A 214 0.28 -29.73 16.00
N ASN A 215 0.59 -28.94 14.97
CA ASN A 215 0.96 -29.34 13.62
C ASN A 215 -0.22 -29.82 12.77
N THR A 216 -0.81 -28.93 11.97
CA THR A 216 -0.92 -29.03 10.49
C THR A 216 -1.62 -27.76 9.94
N ILE A 217 -0.98 -26.60 10.08
CA ILE A 217 -0.88 -25.60 9.00
C ILE A 217 0.62 -25.36 8.82
N GLN A 218 1.33 -26.45 8.55
CA GLN A 218 2.59 -26.43 7.84
C GLN A 218 2.34 -27.29 6.61
N ASN A 219 2.82 -26.81 5.47
CA ASN A 219 2.72 -27.40 4.13
C ASN A 219 1.52 -26.91 3.31
N ILE A 220 1.45 -25.60 3.05
CA ILE A 220 1.39 -25.21 1.64
C ILE A 220 2.70 -25.74 1.07
N ASP A 221 2.64 -26.70 0.17
CA ASP A 221 3.85 -27.30 -0.38
C ASP A 221 4.61 -26.24 -1.19
N PHE A 222 5.58 -25.60 -0.54
CA PHE A 222 6.57 -24.71 -1.14
C PHE A 222 7.74 -25.53 -1.73
N SER A 223 7.47 -26.77 -2.15
CA SER A 223 8.47 -27.59 -2.80
C SER A 223 8.98 -26.89 -4.06
N PHE A 224 10.31 -26.96 -4.20
CA PHE A 224 11.13 -26.47 -5.30
C PHE A 224 10.37 -26.31 -6.63
N ARG A 225 10.11 -25.06 -7.04
CA ARG A 225 9.85 -24.76 -8.45
C ARG A 225 11.20 -24.71 -9.18
N LYS A 226 11.25 -25.34 -10.35
CA LYS A 226 12.39 -25.37 -11.27
C LYS A 226 13.03 -23.97 -11.43
N PRO A 227 14.32 -23.88 -11.79
CA PRO A 227 14.98 -22.60 -12.03
C PRO A 227 14.16 -21.67 -12.93
N LEU A 228 14.03 -20.40 -12.51
CA LEU A 228 13.16 -19.41 -13.13
C LEU A 228 13.66 -18.87 -14.48
N GLY A 229 14.92 -19.16 -14.83
CA GLY A 229 15.57 -18.56 -15.98
C GLY A 229 15.94 -17.10 -15.74
N ILE A 230 16.03 -16.32 -16.82
CA ILE A 230 16.46 -14.92 -16.79
C ILE A 230 15.22 -14.03 -16.66
N CYS A 231 14.99 -13.46 -15.48
CA CYS A 231 13.84 -12.59 -15.19
C CYS A 231 14.29 -11.12 -15.16
N LEU A 232 14.10 -10.42 -16.27
CA LEU A 232 14.54 -9.03 -16.49
C LEU A 232 13.38 -8.06 -16.71
N ASP A 233 12.16 -8.41 -16.30
CA ASP A 233 10.94 -7.60 -16.52
C ASP A 233 11.02 -6.19 -15.90
N GLN A 234 11.90 -6.04 -14.89
CA GLN A 234 12.17 -4.78 -14.21
C GLN A 234 13.46 -4.08 -14.66
N ALA A 235 14.22 -4.72 -15.55
CA ALA A 235 15.44 -4.15 -16.11
C ALA A 235 15.09 -3.10 -17.16
N PRO A 236 15.96 -2.07 -17.35
CA PRO A 236 15.83 -1.20 -18.50
C PRO A 236 15.99 -2.00 -19.80
N SER A 237 15.24 -1.60 -20.82
CA SER A 237 15.33 -2.15 -22.15
C SER A 237 16.65 -1.75 -22.82
N MET A 238 17.36 -2.72 -23.37
CA MET A 238 18.57 -2.46 -24.17
C MET A 238 18.40 -3.08 -25.55
N SER A 239 18.55 -2.28 -26.61
CA SER A 239 18.60 -2.84 -27.96
C SER A 239 19.91 -3.64 -28.14
N PRO A 240 19.86 -4.89 -28.62
CA PRO A 240 21.02 -5.82 -28.65
C PRO A 240 22.29 -5.32 -29.36
N GLY A 241 22.20 -4.28 -30.20
CA GLY A 241 23.37 -3.69 -30.89
C GLY A 241 24.03 -2.50 -30.17
N LEU A 242 23.51 -2.07 -29.02
CA LEU A 242 23.93 -0.81 -28.36
C LEU A 242 25.01 -0.98 -27.29
N PHE A 243 25.28 -2.21 -26.87
CA PHE A 243 26.39 -2.49 -25.96
C PHE A 243 27.67 -2.73 -26.76
N VAL A 244 28.71 -1.96 -26.46
CA VAL A 244 29.95 -1.94 -27.22
C VAL A 244 31.14 -2.07 -26.29
N GLY A 245 32.10 -2.92 -26.67
CA GLY A 245 33.35 -3.09 -25.94
C GLY A 245 33.14 -3.68 -24.54
N ARG A 246 34.04 -3.35 -23.60
CA ARG A 246 34.01 -3.82 -22.19
C ARG A 246 34.29 -5.30 -21.96
N ASN A 247 34.90 -6.00 -22.92
CA ASN A 247 35.26 -7.41 -22.76
C ASN A 247 36.22 -7.66 -21.58
N ALA A 248 37.12 -6.71 -21.29
CA ALA A 248 38.05 -6.81 -20.16
C ALA A 248 37.32 -6.68 -18.81
N GLU A 249 36.38 -5.73 -18.72
CA GLU A 249 35.52 -5.53 -17.55
C GLU A 249 34.57 -6.72 -17.36
N LEU A 250 33.91 -7.20 -18.42
CA LEU A 250 33.09 -8.44 -18.37
C LEU A 250 33.92 -9.66 -17.96
N SER A 251 35.17 -9.76 -18.43
CA SER A 251 36.11 -10.81 -17.99
C SER A 251 36.48 -10.66 -16.52
N THR A 252 36.54 -9.43 -16.01
CA THR A 252 36.81 -9.13 -14.58
C THR A 252 35.60 -9.48 -13.73
N ILE A 253 34.37 -9.11 -14.14
CA ILE A 253 33.11 -9.55 -13.51
C ILE A 253 33.07 -11.08 -13.46
N ARG A 254 33.39 -11.75 -14.56
CA ARG A 254 33.45 -13.21 -14.62
C ARG A 254 34.49 -13.78 -13.65
N LYS A 255 35.68 -13.20 -13.56
CA LYS A 255 36.74 -13.65 -12.64
C LYS A 255 36.36 -13.45 -11.17
N ASP A 256 35.73 -12.32 -10.84
CA ASP A 256 35.40 -11.95 -9.46
C ASP A 256 34.15 -12.67 -8.95
N LEU A 257 33.17 -12.92 -9.82
CA LEU A 257 31.98 -13.72 -9.48
C LEU A 257 32.21 -15.24 -9.64
N HIS A 258 33.19 -15.66 -10.47
CA HIS A 258 33.57 -17.06 -10.67
C HIS A 258 35.10 -17.27 -10.61
N PRO A 259 35.72 -17.28 -9.42
CA PRO A 259 37.16 -17.51 -9.28
C PRO A 259 37.53 -18.94 -9.70
N SER A 260 38.51 -19.06 -10.59
CA SER A 260 39.07 -20.34 -11.04
C SER A 260 39.57 -21.17 -9.85
N SER A 261 39.41 -22.48 -9.91
CA SER A 261 39.74 -23.47 -8.86
C SER A 261 41.22 -23.55 -8.42
N GLN A 262 42.08 -22.62 -8.85
CA GLN A 262 43.51 -22.63 -8.57
C GLN A 262 43.97 -21.56 -7.54
N GLY A 263 43.07 -20.77 -6.95
CA GLY A 263 43.44 -19.68 -6.02
C GLY A 263 42.66 -19.63 -4.70
N GLY A 264 43.13 -20.38 -3.69
CA GLY A 264 42.84 -20.14 -2.27
C GLY A 264 41.46 -20.56 -1.75
N GLN A 265 41.41 -21.66 -0.99
CA GLN A 265 40.22 -22.22 -0.33
C GLN A 265 39.39 -21.22 0.53
N ARG A 266 39.94 -20.07 0.92
CA ARG A 266 39.22 -19.05 1.71
C ARG A 266 38.20 -18.22 0.92
N LYS A 267 38.37 -18.03 -0.40
CA LYS A 267 37.41 -17.24 -1.22
C LYS A 267 36.14 -18.01 -1.62
N GLN A 268 36.16 -19.33 -1.56
CA GLN A 268 35.01 -20.18 -1.90
C GLN A 268 33.95 -20.27 -0.79
N GLN A 269 34.23 -19.77 0.42
CA GLN A 269 33.30 -19.81 1.57
C GLN A 269 32.44 -18.53 1.72
N GLN A 270 32.58 -17.54 0.83
CA GLN A 270 31.89 -16.26 0.92
C GLN A 270 31.15 -15.94 -0.40
N GLN A 271 29.89 -15.55 -0.29
CA GLN A 271 29.08 -15.07 -1.41
C GLN A 271 29.73 -13.86 -2.07
N GLN A 272 29.86 -13.90 -3.40
CA GLN A 272 30.50 -12.84 -4.16
C GLN A 272 29.52 -11.68 -4.38
N ARG A 273 29.92 -10.48 -3.95
CA ARG A 273 29.14 -9.24 -4.04
C ARG A 273 29.98 -8.15 -4.68
N LEU A 274 29.76 -7.91 -5.96
CA LEU A 274 30.51 -6.96 -6.75
C LEU A 274 29.76 -5.62 -6.83
N ALA A 275 30.35 -4.56 -6.28
CA ALA A 275 29.88 -3.21 -6.53
C ALA A 275 30.49 -2.70 -7.84
N ILE A 276 29.65 -2.33 -8.80
CA ILE A 276 30.03 -1.66 -10.04
C ILE A 276 29.82 -0.16 -9.82
N GLY A 277 30.95 0.54 -9.65
CA GLY A 277 31.03 1.98 -9.42
C GLY A 277 31.30 2.77 -10.68
N GLY A 278 31.07 4.08 -10.63
CA GLY A 278 31.41 5.00 -11.71
C GLY A 278 30.43 6.15 -11.84
N ILE A 279 30.80 7.16 -12.62
CA ILE A 279 29.97 8.34 -12.90
C ILE A 279 28.65 7.97 -13.60
N GLY A 280 27.66 8.86 -13.57
CA GLY A 280 26.42 8.65 -14.32
C GLY A 280 26.67 8.41 -15.82
N GLY A 281 25.78 7.67 -16.50
CA GLY A 281 25.87 7.48 -17.96
C GLY A 281 27.10 6.71 -18.48
N VAL A 282 27.99 6.21 -17.61
CA VAL A 282 29.20 5.47 -18.01
C VAL A 282 28.93 4.02 -18.45
N GLY A 283 27.69 3.54 -18.28
CA GLY A 283 27.26 2.21 -18.71
C GLY A 283 27.21 1.14 -17.60
N LYS A 284 27.14 1.51 -16.31
CA LYS A 284 27.11 0.54 -15.19
C LYS A 284 25.95 -0.46 -15.31
N THR A 285 24.75 0.08 -15.47
CA THR A 285 23.51 -0.67 -15.65
C THR A 285 23.56 -1.53 -16.92
N GLN A 286 24.10 -0.99 -18.01
CA GLN A 286 24.26 -1.73 -19.26
C GLN A 286 25.24 -2.89 -19.12
N ILE A 287 26.39 -2.73 -18.45
CA ILE A 287 27.35 -3.82 -18.22
C ILE A 287 26.71 -4.92 -17.37
N ALA A 288 25.98 -4.57 -16.31
CA ALA A 288 25.27 -5.53 -15.48
C ALA A 288 24.22 -6.32 -16.27
N LEU A 289 23.45 -5.62 -17.13
CA LEU A 289 22.43 -6.21 -17.98
C LEU A 289 23.02 -7.12 -19.07
N THR A 290 24.11 -6.71 -19.73
CA THR A 290 24.79 -7.55 -20.72
C THR A 290 25.38 -8.80 -20.08
N TYR A 291 25.97 -8.69 -18.90
CA TYR A 291 26.44 -9.86 -18.15
C TYR A 291 25.29 -10.81 -17.81
N ALA A 292 24.14 -10.28 -17.38
CA ALA A 292 22.93 -11.07 -17.09
C ALA A 292 22.36 -11.82 -18.31
N GLN A 293 22.41 -11.20 -19.49
CA GLN A 293 21.85 -11.75 -20.73
C GLN A 293 22.79 -12.69 -21.47
N THR A 294 24.09 -12.71 -21.15
CA THR A 294 25.04 -13.57 -21.85
C THR A 294 24.90 -15.02 -21.34
N PRO A 295 24.69 -16.02 -22.22
CA PRO A 295 24.59 -17.42 -21.80
C PRO A 295 25.85 -17.86 -21.05
N HIS A 296 25.71 -18.09 -19.76
CA HIS A 296 26.79 -18.53 -18.88
C HIS A 296 26.33 -19.78 -18.15
N ALA A 297 27.08 -20.88 -18.26
CA ALA A 297 26.72 -22.19 -17.71
C ALA A 297 26.63 -22.26 -16.16
N SER A 298 26.74 -21.12 -15.46
CA SER A 298 26.85 -21.02 -14.02
C SER A 298 25.60 -20.50 -13.29
N TYR A 299 24.67 -19.80 -13.97
CA TYR A 299 23.43 -19.30 -13.33
C TYR A 299 22.19 -19.86 -14.03
N GLU A 300 21.27 -20.39 -13.23
CA GLU A 300 19.98 -20.92 -13.66
C GLU A 300 18.83 -19.93 -13.33
N THR A 301 19.10 -18.89 -12.53
CA THR A 301 18.13 -17.83 -12.20
C THR A 301 18.83 -16.46 -12.15
N VAL A 302 18.26 -15.45 -12.81
CA VAL A 302 18.73 -14.06 -12.75
C VAL A 302 17.57 -13.13 -12.37
N LEU A 303 17.75 -12.31 -11.33
CA LEU A 303 16.73 -11.39 -10.83
C LEU A 303 17.26 -9.94 -10.83
N TRP A 304 16.43 -9.01 -11.30
CA TRP A 304 16.75 -7.58 -11.41
C TRP A 304 15.89 -6.71 -10.49
N PHE A 305 16.51 -5.99 -9.55
CA PHE A 305 15.82 -5.17 -8.55
C PHE A 305 16.17 -3.68 -8.66
N ASN A 306 15.16 -2.82 -8.54
CA ASN A 306 15.30 -1.37 -8.55
C ASN A 306 15.56 -0.84 -7.13
N ALA A 307 16.82 -0.55 -6.82
CA ALA A 307 17.29 -0.05 -5.52
C ALA A 307 17.39 1.48 -5.45
N ALA A 308 16.64 2.22 -6.28
CA ALA A 308 16.59 3.68 -6.22
C ALA A 308 16.02 4.21 -4.89
N THR A 309 15.05 3.50 -4.33
CA THR A 309 14.45 3.76 -3.01
C THR A 309 14.19 2.43 -2.31
N GLU A 310 14.00 2.46 -0.99
CA GLU A 310 13.67 1.26 -0.23
C GLU A 310 12.31 0.67 -0.66
N ILE A 311 11.36 1.53 -1.03
CA ILE A 311 10.02 1.14 -1.50
C ILE A 311 10.12 0.42 -2.85
N SER A 312 10.83 1.02 -3.82
CA SER A 312 11.02 0.39 -5.13
C SER A 312 11.72 -0.96 -5.00
N LEU A 313 12.67 -1.08 -4.06
CA LEU A 313 13.36 -2.32 -3.80
C LEU A 313 12.42 -3.39 -3.23
N LYS A 314 11.60 -3.05 -2.23
CA LYS A 314 10.61 -3.98 -1.64
C LYS A 314 9.60 -4.45 -2.70
N ASN A 315 9.18 -3.58 -3.61
CA ASN A 315 8.32 -3.95 -4.73
C ASN A 315 9.01 -4.92 -5.69
N SER A 316 10.31 -4.71 -5.97
CA SER A 316 11.09 -5.66 -6.77
C SER A 316 11.13 -7.07 -6.16
N PHE A 317 11.32 -7.16 -4.84
CA PHE A 317 11.24 -8.43 -4.12
C PHE A 317 9.84 -9.06 -4.15
N ALA A 318 8.78 -8.26 -4.06
CA ALA A 318 7.40 -8.74 -4.18
C ALA A 318 7.14 -9.40 -5.54
N THR A 319 7.58 -8.77 -6.63
CA THR A 319 7.48 -9.38 -7.98
C THR A 319 8.28 -10.66 -8.09
N ALA A 320 9.51 -10.70 -7.56
CA ALA A 320 10.32 -11.93 -7.57
C ALA A 320 9.67 -13.06 -6.77
N ALA A 321 9.07 -12.76 -5.61
CA ALA A 321 8.31 -13.75 -4.85
C ALA A 321 7.13 -14.31 -5.66
N GLY A 322 6.44 -13.48 -6.45
CA GLY A 322 5.39 -13.96 -7.34
C GLY A 322 5.87 -14.88 -8.45
N LEU A 323 7.07 -14.65 -8.97
CA LEU A 323 7.70 -15.56 -9.94
C LEU A 323 8.11 -16.88 -9.28
N ILE A 324 8.74 -16.82 -8.10
CA ILE A 324 9.26 -17.99 -7.37
C ILE A 324 8.13 -18.88 -6.86
N PHE A 325 7.08 -18.29 -6.26
CA PHE A 325 6.05 -19.02 -5.53
C PHE A 325 4.68 -19.07 -6.24
N GLY A 326 4.52 -18.33 -7.34
CA GLY A 326 3.26 -18.20 -8.11
C GLY A 326 2.47 -16.93 -7.77
N SER A 327 1.64 -16.46 -8.70
CA SER A 327 0.89 -15.19 -8.61
C SER A 327 -0.04 -15.11 -7.39
N GLN A 328 -0.70 -16.22 -7.03
CA GLN A 328 -1.56 -16.31 -5.83
C GLN A 328 -0.77 -16.18 -4.53
N ALA A 329 0.49 -16.65 -4.49
CA ALA A 329 1.37 -16.47 -3.34
C ALA A 329 1.88 -15.02 -3.28
N SER A 330 2.22 -14.40 -4.42
CA SER A 330 2.63 -12.99 -4.51
C SER A 330 1.61 -12.01 -3.93
N GLN A 331 0.33 -12.20 -4.24
CA GLN A 331 -0.75 -11.33 -3.78
C GLN A 331 -0.97 -11.43 -2.26
N SER A 332 -0.51 -12.52 -1.65
CA SER A 332 -0.50 -12.73 -0.21
C SER A 332 0.82 -12.32 0.46
N LEU A 333 1.87 -11.97 -0.30
CA LEU A 333 3.22 -11.70 0.21
C LEU A 333 3.54 -10.20 0.10
N GLU A 334 3.75 -9.59 1.26
CA GLU A 334 4.12 -8.21 1.49
C GLU A 334 5.55 -7.91 1.00
N GLY A 335 5.89 -6.64 0.69
CA GLY A 335 7.27 -6.15 0.50
C GLY A 335 8.39 -6.87 1.27
N ASN A 336 8.52 -6.73 2.59
CA ASN A 336 9.49 -7.44 3.45
C ASN A 336 9.26 -8.96 3.66
N GLU A 337 8.06 -9.50 3.48
CA GLU A 337 7.83 -10.95 3.63
C GLU A 337 8.24 -11.62 2.33
N ALA A 338 7.91 -11.01 1.20
CA ALA A 338 8.52 -11.29 -0.10
C ALA A 338 10.04 -11.13 -0.06
N VAL A 339 10.60 -10.11 0.59
CA VAL A 339 12.06 -10.00 0.81
C VAL A 339 12.56 -11.21 1.59
N ARG A 340 11.97 -11.54 2.74
CA ARG A 340 12.39 -12.66 3.58
C ARG A 340 12.29 -13.98 2.83
N ARG A 341 11.16 -14.28 2.20
CA ARG A 341 10.90 -15.52 1.46
C ARG A 341 11.78 -15.68 0.24
N THR A 342 11.93 -14.61 -0.54
CA THR A 342 12.87 -14.61 -1.68
C THR A 342 14.30 -14.85 -1.18
N ARG A 343 14.71 -14.21 -0.07
CA ARG A 343 16.04 -14.45 0.53
C ARG A 343 16.20 -15.87 1.07
N GLU A 344 15.17 -16.46 1.65
CA GLU A 344 15.17 -17.85 2.12
C GLU A 344 15.33 -18.81 0.94
N TRP A 345 14.52 -18.63 -0.10
CA TRP A 345 14.61 -19.42 -1.33
C TRP A 345 16.00 -19.31 -1.98
N LEU A 346 16.56 -18.10 -2.07
CA LEU A 346 17.92 -17.87 -2.55
C LEU A 346 18.99 -18.52 -1.63
N SER A 347 18.68 -18.75 -0.36
CA SER A 347 19.60 -19.36 0.61
C SER A 347 19.50 -20.87 0.68
N GLU A 348 18.54 -21.50 -0.01
CA GLU A 348 18.43 -22.95 -0.06
C GLU A 348 19.63 -23.58 -0.78
N PRO A 349 20.19 -24.70 -0.28
CA PRO A 349 21.33 -25.37 -0.92
C PRO A 349 21.06 -25.83 -2.36
N GLN A 350 19.79 -26.11 -2.69
CA GLN A 350 19.35 -26.51 -4.02
C GLN A 350 19.37 -25.33 -5.00
N ASN A 351 19.14 -24.09 -4.52
CA ASN A 351 19.18 -22.86 -5.30
C ASN A 351 20.55 -22.19 -5.15
N SER A 352 21.58 -22.85 -5.69
CA SER A 352 22.97 -22.37 -5.57
C SER A 352 23.45 -21.49 -6.73
N LYS A 353 22.71 -21.52 -7.85
CA LYS A 353 23.11 -20.94 -9.13
C LYS A 353 22.23 -19.76 -9.52
N TRP A 354 22.24 -18.71 -8.72
CA TRP A 354 21.50 -17.47 -9.03
C TRP A 354 22.40 -16.24 -9.06
N LEU A 355 21.97 -15.24 -9.84
CA LEU A 355 22.54 -13.90 -9.91
C LEU A 355 21.49 -12.87 -9.52
N LEU A 356 21.82 -12.02 -8.55
CA LEU A 356 20.95 -10.93 -8.10
C LEU A 356 21.56 -9.57 -8.48
N ILE A 357 20.78 -8.71 -9.12
CA ILE A 357 21.26 -7.38 -9.56
C ILE A 357 20.45 -6.29 -8.86
N PHE A 358 21.11 -5.47 -8.06
CA PHE A 358 20.55 -4.26 -7.48
C PHE A 358 20.98 -3.04 -8.30
N ASP A 359 20.04 -2.44 -9.03
CA ASP A 359 20.28 -1.30 -9.91
C ASP A 359 19.94 0.04 -9.22
N ASN A 360 20.68 1.10 -9.55
CA ASN A 360 20.45 2.48 -9.06
C ASN A 360 20.54 2.72 -7.53
N TYR A 361 21.40 2.01 -6.79
CA TYR A 361 21.60 2.26 -5.34
C TYR A 361 22.46 3.51 -5.08
N ASP A 362 21.95 4.69 -5.45
CA ASP A 362 22.71 5.94 -5.48
C ASP A 362 22.66 6.75 -4.17
N ASN A 363 21.72 6.44 -3.25
CA ASN A 363 21.58 7.12 -1.95
C ASN A 363 21.69 6.15 -0.75
N PRO A 364 22.90 5.69 -0.37
CA PRO A 364 23.10 4.75 0.74
C PRO A 364 22.79 5.33 2.13
N SER A 365 22.49 6.62 2.23
CA SER A 365 21.97 7.29 3.43
C SER A 365 20.54 6.89 3.74
N ASP A 366 19.74 6.65 2.70
CA ASP A 366 18.28 6.54 2.82
C ASP A 366 17.87 5.17 3.36
N PHE A 367 18.58 4.11 2.96
CA PHE A 367 18.41 2.76 3.48
C PHE A 367 19.69 1.93 3.26
N LYS A 368 19.87 0.86 4.05
CA LYS A 368 21.07 0.00 3.99
C LYS A 368 20.80 -1.29 3.22
N LEU A 369 21.51 -1.51 2.12
CA LEU A 369 21.31 -2.68 1.26
C LEU A 369 21.70 -4.02 1.93
N ASN A 370 22.57 -4.00 2.95
CA ASN A 370 23.01 -5.19 3.69
C ASN A 370 21.86 -6.04 4.26
N SER A 371 20.73 -5.42 4.64
CA SER A 371 19.58 -6.15 5.17
C SER A 371 18.84 -6.98 4.12
N TYR A 372 19.12 -6.77 2.83
CA TYR A 372 18.46 -7.44 1.71
C TYR A 372 19.27 -8.59 1.10
N TYR A 373 20.55 -8.74 1.46
CA TYR A 373 21.37 -9.85 0.94
C TYR A 373 20.89 -11.20 1.49
N PRO A 374 20.78 -12.25 0.65
CA PRO A 374 20.46 -13.60 1.13
C PRO A 374 21.56 -14.09 2.09
N PRO A 375 21.22 -14.68 3.25
CA PRO A 375 22.18 -15.27 4.20
C PRO A 375 22.78 -16.59 3.67
N ALA A 376 23.30 -16.57 2.45
CA ALA A 376 23.89 -17.72 1.75
C ALA A 376 25.39 -17.51 1.54
N ALA A 377 26.16 -18.59 1.50
CA ALA A 377 27.56 -18.56 1.04
C ALA A 377 27.68 -18.67 -0.49
N HIS A 378 26.59 -19.05 -1.16
CA HIS A 378 26.47 -19.23 -2.61
C HIS A 378 25.67 -18.10 -3.27
N GLY A 379 25.55 -18.19 -4.60
CA GLY A 379 25.00 -17.14 -5.45
C GLY A 379 25.94 -15.94 -5.63
N ALA A 380 25.57 -15.05 -6.54
CA ALA A 380 26.32 -13.85 -6.84
C ALA A 380 25.44 -12.62 -6.83
N ILE A 381 26.00 -11.48 -6.44
CA ILE A 381 25.31 -10.20 -6.39
C ILE A 381 26.10 -9.15 -7.16
N ILE A 382 25.41 -8.39 -8.01
CA ILE A 382 25.91 -7.17 -8.64
C ILE A 382 25.14 -5.98 -8.06
N ILE A 383 25.84 -4.91 -7.72
CA ILE A 383 25.25 -3.66 -7.23
C ILE A 383 25.77 -2.54 -8.12
N THR A 384 24.90 -1.83 -8.82
CA THR A 384 25.33 -0.65 -9.58
C THR A 384 25.02 0.61 -8.79
N THR A 385 26.00 1.50 -8.65
CA THR A 385 25.85 2.72 -7.86
C THR A 385 26.86 3.79 -8.27
N ARG A 386 26.55 5.05 -8.03
CA ARG A 386 27.51 6.16 -8.11
C ARG A 386 28.43 6.25 -6.89
N GLN A 387 28.00 5.71 -5.75
CA GLN A 387 28.70 5.80 -4.47
C GLN A 387 29.17 4.42 -4.01
N ALA A 388 29.90 3.72 -4.88
CA ALA A 388 30.34 2.36 -4.62
C ALA A 388 31.11 2.21 -3.31
N ASP A 389 31.86 3.23 -2.90
CA ASP A 389 32.64 3.23 -1.66
C ASP A 389 31.79 3.22 -0.38
N LEU A 390 30.54 3.66 -0.47
CA LEU A 390 29.60 3.65 0.64
C LEU A 390 28.76 2.37 0.69
N VAL A 391 28.91 1.46 -0.29
CA VAL A 391 28.24 0.15 -0.31
C VAL A 391 28.89 -0.76 0.71
N THR A 392 28.16 -1.01 1.79
CA THR A 392 28.57 -1.94 2.83
C THR A 392 28.47 -3.39 2.35
N GLY A 393 29.32 -4.27 2.90
CA GLY A 393 29.26 -5.71 2.64
C GLY A 393 29.80 -6.21 1.29
N ARG A 394 30.25 -5.34 0.38
CA ARG A 394 30.84 -5.71 -0.93
C ARG A 394 32.12 -6.56 -0.78
N THR A 395 32.32 -7.54 -1.66
CA THR A 395 33.55 -8.36 -1.74
C THR A 395 34.49 -7.91 -2.85
N GLY A 396 33.99 -7.15 -3.83
CA GLY A 396 34.76 -6.56 -4.92
C GLY A 396 34.22 -5.19 -5.31
N LEU A 397 35.09 -4.39 -5.95
CA LEU A 397 34.74 -3.12 -6.56
C LEU A 397 35.28 -3.12 -7.99
N LEU A 398 34.39 -2.92 -8.95
CA LEU A 398 34.73 -2.61 -10.33
C LEU A 398 34.38 -1.16 -10.61
N ASP A 399 35.40 -0.30 -10.68
CA ASP A 399 35.23 1.09 -11.06
C ASP A 399 35.21 1.23 -12.59
N ILE A 400 34.05 1.61 -13.14
CA ILE A 400 33.87 1.78 -14.57
C ILE A 400 34.28 3.19 -14.98
N LYS A 401 35.35 3.25 -15.76
CA LYS A 401 35.86 4.49 -16.36
C LYS A 401 35.29 4.70 -17.76
N PRO A 402 35.25 5.92 -18.28
CA PRO A 402 34.96 6.17 -19.70
C PRO A 402 35.90 5.38 -20.63
N PHE A 403 35.48 5.13 -21.88
CA PHE A 403 36.29 4.37 -22.83
C PHE A 403 37.63 5.05 -23.10
N GLN A 404 38.72 4.30 -22.92
CA GLN A 404 40.07 4.76 -23.26
C GLN A 404 40.40 4.51 -24.75
N SER A 405 39.83 3.45 -25.34
CA SER A 405 39.97 3.16 -26.77
C SER A 405 38.93 3.96 -27.56
N VAL A 406 39.42 4.67 -28.58
CA VAL A 406 38.59 5.41 -29.53
C VAL A 406 37.73 4.48 -30.37
N ASP A 407 38.18 3.25 -30.66
CA ASP A 407 37.44 2.29 -31.49
C ASP A 407 36.07 1.90 -30.90
N ASN A 408 36.01 1.71 -29.57
CA ASN A 408 34.75 1.45 -28.87
C ASN A 408 33.82 2.68 -28.98
N SER A 409 34.37 3.88 -28.86
CA SER A 409 33.61 5.11 -28.98
C SER A 409 33.06 5.31 -30.40
N LEU A 410 33.87 4.99 -31.41
CA LEU A 410 33.46 4.99 -32.82
C LEU A 410 32.37 3.98 -33.11
N THR A 411 32.45 2.79 -32.52
CA THR A 411 31.43 1.74 -32.73
C THR A 411 30.07 2.19 -32.17
N ILE A 412 30.03 2.86 -31.01
CA ILE A 412 28.76 3.44 -30.49
C ILE A 412 28.23 4.51 -31.46
N LEU A 413 29.09 5.39 -31.96
CA LEU A 413 28.71 6.41 -32.93
C LEU A 413 28.21 5.79 -34.24
N GLU A 414 28.86 4.76 -34.76
CA GLU A 414 28.49 4.04 -35.99
C GLU A 414 27.11 3.42 -35.85
N THR A 415 26.88 2.68 -34.76
CA THR A 415 25.59 2.06 -34.48
C THR A 415 24.47 3.09 -34.31
N ARG A 416 24.69 4.14 -33.52
CA ARG A 416 23.65 5.13 -33.21
C ARG A 416 23.38 6.08 -34.36
N SER A 417 24.41 6.48 -35.12
CA SER A 417 24.24 7.33 -36.30
C SER A 417 23.77 6.57 -37.54
N LYS A 418 23.91 5.23 -37.55
CA LYS A 418 23.70 4.35 -38.71
C LYS A 418 24.58 4.73 -39.91
N ARG A 419 25.80 5.19 -39.66
CA ARG A 419 26.78 5.60 -40.68
C ARG A 419 28.03 4.74 -40.58
N GLY A 420 28.36 4.05 -41.66
CA GLY A 420 29.47 3.10 -41.67
C GLY A 420 30.86 3.71 -41.88
N ASN A 421 31.91 2.90 -41.63
CA ASN A 421 33.33 3.19 -41.94
C ASN A 421 33.94 4.38 -41.16
N LEU A 422 33.49 4.61 -39.92
CA LEU A 422 33.92 5.77 -39.12
C LEU A 422 35.41 5.79 -38.76
N VAL A 423 36.08 4.63 -38.75
CA VAL A 423 37.52 4.52 -38.50
C VAL A 423 38.35 5.31 -39.53
N SER A 424 37.82 5.49 -40.75
CA SER A 424 38.45 6.29 -41.80
C SER A 424 38.04 7.77 -41.82
N ASP A 425 37.03 8.15 -41.03
CA ASP A 425 36.57 9.54 -40.91
C ASP A 425 37.30 10.23 -39.75
N LEU A 426 38.27 11.09 -40.10
CA LEU A 426 39.07 11.86 -39.16
C LEU A 426 38.21 12.64 -38.15
N PHE A 427 37.06 13.17 -38.58
CA PHE A 427 36.21 13.98 -37.71
C PHE A 427 35.35 13.12 -36.77
N ALA A 428 35.02 11.89 -37.17
CA ALA A 428 34.39 10.93 -36.26
C ALA A 428 35.34 10.52 -35.13
N VAL A 429 36.62 10.30 -35.46
CA VAL A 429 37.70 10.03 -34.49
C VAL A 429 37.86 11.21 -33.52
N GLN A 430 37.98 12.44 -34.04
CA GLN A 430 38.11 13.63 -33.21
C GLN A 430 36.88 13.87 -32.32
N LEU A 431 35.67 13.59 -32.83
CA LEU A 431 34.46 13.68 -32.02
C LEU A 431 34.43 12.64 -30.90
N ALA A 432 34.83 11.40 -31.19
CA ALA A 432 34.92 10.35 -30.19
C ALA A 432 35.92 10.69 -29.07
N GLU A 433 37.08 11.24 -29.42
CA GLU A 433 38.07 11.75 -28.47
C GLU A 433 37.51 12.92 -27.65
N ARG A 434 36.82 13.86 -28.29
CA ARG A 434 36.21 15.03 -27.64
C ARG A 434 35.12 14.64 -26.63
N LEU A 435 34.37 13.59 -26.90
CA LEU A 435 33.33 13.07 -26.00
C LEU A 435 33.90 12.18 -24.87
N ALA A 436 35.23 12.11 -24.75
CA ALA A 436 35.97 11.48 -23.66
C ALA A 436 35.54 10.03 -23.37
N GLY A 437 35.08 9.30 -24.38
CA GLY A 437 34.64 7.91 -24.24
C GLY A 437 33.40 7.70 -23.36
N LEU A 438 32.58 8.74 -23.13
CA LEU A 438 31.34 8.63 -22.35
C LEU A 438 30.22 8.00 -23.21
N PRO A 439 29.73 6.78 -22.88
CA PRO A 439 28.77 6.07 -23.72
C PRO A 439 27.46 6.82 -23.91
N LEU A 440 26.91 7.44 -22.85
CA LEU A 440 25.69 8.23 -22.95
C LEU A 440 25.87 9.46 -23.87
N ALA A 441 27.03 10.13 -23.82
CA ALA A 441 27.30 11.27 -24.70
C ALA A 441 27.44 10.84 -26.16
N LEU A 442 28.19 9.76 -26.40
CA LEU A 442 28.35 9.18 -27.73
C LEU A 442 27.00 8.72 -28.30
N ALA A 443 26.15 8.11 -27.45
CA ALA A 443 24.86 7.60 -27.89
C ALA A 443 23.88 8.72 -28.26
N THR A 444 23.84 9.80 -27.47
CA THR A 444 23.06 11.01 -27.79
C THR A 444 23.60 11.69 -29.06
N ALA A 445 24.91 11.86 -29.21
CA ALA A 445 25.52 12.46 -30.41
C ALA A 445 25.24 11.62 -31.67
N GLY A 446 25.34 10.30 -31.57
CA GLY A 446 25.01 9.38 -32.65
C GLY A 446 23.53 9.46 -33.04
N ALA A 447 22.61 9.47 -32.07
CA ALA A 447 21.18 9.61 -32.33
C ALA A 447 20.85 10.92 -33.05
N TYR A 448 21.48 12.03 -32.66
CA TYR A 448 21.41 13.29 -33.39
C TYR A 448 21.86 13.14 -34.84
N LEU A 449 23.03 12.53 -35.06
CA LEU A 449 23.62 12.38 -36.39
C LEU A 449 22.81 11.44 -37.29
N GLN A 450 22.04 10.52 -36.71
CA GLN A 450 21.09 9.70 -37.46
C GLN A 450 19.96 10.53 -38.08
N LYS A 451 19.49 11.55 -37.35
CA LYS A 451 18.36 12.41 -37.75
C LYS A 451 18.80 13.68 -38.49
N SER A 452 20.10 13.97 -38.50
CA SER A 452 20.66 15.20 -39.08
C SER A 452 21.46 14.93 -40.36
N PRO A 453 21.39 15.80 -41.38
CA PRO A 453 22.31 15.75 -42.51
C PRO A 453 23.73 16.20 -42.14
N PHE A 454 23.98 16.64 -40.90
CA PHE A 454 25.30 17.12 -40.48
C PHE A 454 26.36 16.04 -40.64
N THR A 455 27.49 16.37 -41.23
CA THR A 455 28.70 15.54 -41.20
C THR A 455 29.28 15.53 -39.78
N PHE A 456 30.13 14.54 -39.47
CA PHE A 456 30.86 14.52 -38.20
C PHE A 456 31.68 15.81 -38.00
N GLN A 457 32.28 16.33 -39.08
CA GLN A 457 32.97 17.62 -39.09
C GLN A 457 32.07 18.77 -38.62
N ARG A 458 30.87 18.89 -39.19
CA ARG A 458 29.97 19.98 -38.85
C ARG A 458 29.46 19.87 -37.41
N TYR A 459 29.14 18.65 -36.96
CA TYR A 459 28.74 18.42 -35.58
C TYR A 459 29.85 18.76 -34.60
N LEU A 460 31.09 18.33 -34.86
CA LEU A 460 32.25 18.63 -34.04
C LEU A 460 32.52 20.14 -33.98
N GLN A 461 32.45 20.86 -35.10
CA GLN A 461 32.58 22.32 -35.12
C GLN A 461 31.50 23.01 -34.27
N GLU A 462 30.24 22.58 -34.39
CA GLU A 462 29.13 23.10 -33.60
C GLU A 462 29.28 22.78 -32.11
N TYR A 463 29.87 21.63 -31.79
CA TYR A 463 30.23 21.23 -30.44
C TYR A 463 31.32 22.14 -29.86
N GLU A 464 32.43 22.29 -30.58
CA GLU A 464 33.57 23.11 -30.16
C GLU A 464 33.22 24.60 -30.03
N ASN A 465 32.41 25.12 -30.96
CA ASN A 465 31.91 26.48 -30.87
C ASN A 465 31.14 26.71 -29.56
N ARG A 466 30.20 25.83 -29.21
CA ARG A 466 29.43 25.96 -27.95
C ARG A 466 30.29 25.72 -26.72
N TRP A 467 31.25 24.80 -26.80
CA TRP A 467 32.20 24.53 -25.73
C TRP A 467 33.05 25.76 -25.38
N ASN A 468 33.48 26.52 -26.39
CA ASN A 468 34.42 27.63 -26.24
C ASN A 468 33.80 28.98 -25.85
N ILE A 469 32.47 29.14 -25.87
CA ILE A 469 31.80 30.46 -25.79
C ILE A 469 31.61 31.01 -24.35
N ASP A 470 31.58 30.21 -23.28
CA ASP A 470 31.43 30.79 -21.92
C ASP A 470 31.85 29.87 -20.74
N PRO A 471 32.96 30.14 -20.03
CA PRO A 471 33.33 29.41 -18.80
C PRO A 471 32.41 29.68 -17.59
N ARG A 472 31.43 30.60 -17.66
CA ARG A 472 30.58 31.00 -16.51
C ARG A 472 29.08 30.63 -16.58
N ARG A 473 28.60 29.87 -17.57
CA ARG A 473 27.22 29.28 -17.53
C ARG A 473 27.09 28.13 -16.51
N PRO A 474 25.93 27.95 -15.85
CA PRO A 474 25.88 27.47 -14.46
C PRO A 474 25.69 25.96 -14.27
N VAL A 475 26.00 25.56 -13.02
CA VAL A 475 25.88 24.25 -12.35
C VAL A 475 26.76 23.14 -12.93
N LYS A 476 27.96 22.98 -12.34
CA LYS A 476 28.65 21.69 -12.32
C LYS A 476 27.65 20.67 -11.76
N LEU A 477 27.18 19.70 -12.56
CA LEU A 477 26.79 18.43 -11.96
C LEU A 477 28.03 17.99 -11.18
N GLN A 478 27.95 17.88 -9.85
CA GLN A 478 29.13 17.64 -9.00
C GLN A 478 29.99 16.47 -9.50
N GLU A 479 29.37 15.55 -10.25
CA GLU A 479 29.92 14.32 -10.80
C GLU A 479 30.69 14.48 -12.14
N TYR A 480 30.41 15.48 -12.98
CA TYR A 480 31.09 15.65 -14.28
C TYR A 480 32.00 16.87 -14.23
N GLN A 481 33.30 16.61 -14.14
CA GLN A 481 34.31 17.67 -14.21
C GLN A 481 34.31 18.35 -15.59
N GLU A 482 33.84 17.66 -16.62
CA GLU A 482 33.75 18.12 -18.01
C GLU A 482 32.29 18.28 -18.45
N ARG A 483 31.95 19.35 -19.18
CA ARG A 483 30.57 19.71 -19.60
C ARG A 483 29.99 18.83 -20.71
N THR A 484 30.57 17.66 -20.93
CA THR A 484 30.46 16.87 -22.17
C THR A 484 29.03 16.46 -22.50
N LEU A 485 28.30 15.94 -21.52
CA LEU A 485 26.90 15.56 -21.67
C LEU A 485 25.99 16.78 -21.88
N TYR A 486 26.26 17.88 -21.16
CA TYR A 486 25.46 19.10 -21.24
C TYR A 486 25.48 19.68 -22.66
N THR A 487 26.67 19.81 -23.25
CA THR A 487 26.83 20.31 -24.62
C THR A 487 26.15 19.39 -25.63
N THR A 488 26.25 18.07 -25.43
CA THR A 488 25.62 17.07 -26.32
C THR A 488 24.09 17.15 -26.28
N TRP A 489 23.50 17.24 -25.08
CA TRP A 489 22.06 17.40 -24.91
C TRP A 489 21.57 18.76 -25.41
N GLU A 490 22.32 19.85 -25.18
CA GLU A 490 21.98 21.18 -25.67
C GLU A 490 21.97 21.24 -27.21
N ILE A 491 22.94 20.63 -27.90
CA ILE A 491 22.94 20.53 -29.37
C ILE A 491 21.73 19.74 -29.84
N SER A 492 21.45 18.61 -29.18
CA SER A 492 20.34 17.73 -29.55
C SER A 492 18.98 18.38 -29.34
N TYR A 493 18.80 19.06 -28.22
CA TYR A 493 17.60 19.83 -27.92
C TYR A 493 17.42 21.02 -28.86
N ASN A 494 18.49 21.74 -29.22
CA ASN A 494 18.42 22.84 -30.18
C ASN A 494 17.97 22.41 -31.58
N ARG A 495 18.22 21.15 -31.95
CA ARG A 495 17.73 20.56 -33.18
C ARG A 495 16.31 20.03 -33.02
N LEU A 496 16.01 19.35 -31.91
CA LEU A 496 14.65 18.93 -31.59
C LEU A 496 13.68 20.13 -31.65
N MET A 497 14.06 21.29 -31.10
CA MET A 497 13.25 22.52 -31.22
C MET A 497 12.95 22.97 -32.65
N LYS A 498 13.78 22.59 -33.63
CA LYS A 498 13.57 22.91 -35.06
C LYS A 498 12.82 21.82 -35.79
N ASP A 499 13.08 20.57 -35.46
CA ASP A 499 12.53 19.40 -36.15
C ASP A 499 11.13 19.07 -35.64
N ASP A 500 10.92 19.17 -34.33
CA ASP A 500 9.67 18.88 -33.64
C ASP A 500 9.53 19.79 -32.40
N PRO A 501 8.96 21.00 -32.57
CA PRO A 501 8.76 21.96 -31.48
C PRO A 501 7.85 21.41 -30.37
N GLU A 502 6.91 20.53 -30.70
CA GLU A 502 5.95 19.91 -29.80
C GLU A 502 6.63 18.92 -28.85
N ALA A 503 7.44 18.00 -29.39
CA ALA A 503 8.27 17.11 -28.59
C ALA A 503 9.28 17.89 -27.73
N ALA A 504 9.87 18.97 -28.27
CA ALA A 504 10.74 19.86 -27.49
C ALA A 504 10.00 20.56 -26.33
N ALA A 505 8.74 20.93 -26.53
CA ALA A 505 7.90 21.50 -25.49
C ALA A 505 7.52 20.43 -24.44
N MET A 506 7.25 19.20 -24.87
CA MET A 506 7.01 18.06 -23.98
C MET A 506 8.21 17.78 -23.07
N LEU A 507 9.44 17.74 -23.62
CA LEU A 507 10.66 17.53 -22.81
C LEU A 507 10.85 18.61 -21.73
N ARG A 508 10.48 19.85 -22.01
CA ARG A 508 10.54 20.95 -21.03
C ARG A 508 9.53 20.74 -19.90
N ILE A 509 8.34 20.23 -20.18
CA ILE A 509 7.32 19.91 -19.16
C ILE A 509 7.74 18.74 -18.28
N LEU A 510 8.43 17.74 -18.83
CA LEU A 510 8.97 16.63 -18.03
C LEU A 510 9.94 17.06 -16.92
N ALA A 511 10.48 18.28 -16.96
CA ALA A 511 11.27 18.87 -15.86
C ALA A 511 10.52 18.96 -14.52
N TYR A 512 9.18 18.99 -14.57
CA TYR A 512 8.31 19.23 -13.42
C TYR A 512 7.70 17.93 -12.86
N PHE A 513 8.02 16.79 -13.44
CA PHE A 513 7.58 15.46 -12.99
C PHE A 513 8.76 14.65 -12.45
N ASP A 514 8.48 13.60 -11.67
CA ASP A 514 9.49 12.58 -11.39
C ASP A 514 9.98 11.90 -12.68
N ASN A 515 11.21 11.38 -12.70
CA ASN A 515 11.80 10.79 -13.90
C ASN A 515 11.36 9.34 -14.18
N GLN A 516 10.50 8.78 -13.33
CA GLN A 516 9.89 7.46 -13.52
C GLN A 516 8.37 7.59 -13.60
N SER A 517 7.71 6.53 -14.08
CA SER A 517 6.26 6.42 -14.15
C SER A 517 5.61 7.61 -14.84
N LEU A 518 5.97 7.84 -16.11
CA LEU A 518 5.35 8.85 -16.95
C LEU A 518 4.38 8.16 -17.92
N TRP A 519 3.07 8.39 -17.77
CA TRP A 519 2.03 7.77 -18.60
C TRP A 519 0.97 8.81 -19.02
N TYR A 520 0.20 8.50 -20.06
CA TYR A 520 -0.69 9.46 -20.73
C TYR A 520 -1.75 10.07 -19.80
N GLU A 521 -2.44 9.25 -19.02
CA GLU A 521 -3.56 9.66 -18.16
C GLU A 521 -3.13 10.70 -17.12
N LEU A 522 -1.89 10.63 -16.60
CA LEU A 522 -1.32 11.62 -15.70
C LEU A 522 -1.33 13.02 -16.32
N PHE A 523 -0.88 13.14 -17.58
CA PHE A 523 -0.79 14.42 -18.28
C PHE A 523 -2.16 14.94 -18.70
N ARG A 524 -3.05 14.03 -19.12
CA ARG A 524 -4.41 14.38 -19.54
C ARG A 524 -5.21 14.99 -18.39
N ALA A 525 -4.99 14.56 -17.15
CA ALA A 525 -5.70 15.08 -15.98
C ALA A 525 -5.51 16.59 -15.73
N GLY A 526 -4.37 17.16 -16.15
CA GLY A 526 -4.10 18.60 -16.02
C GLY A 526 -4.49 19.43 -17.25
N LEU A 527 -5.14 18.84 -18.24
CA LEU A 527 -5.48 19.52 -19.49
C LEU A 527 -6.62 20.53 -19.27
N LYS A 528 -6.30 21.81 -19.37
CA LYS A 528 -7.25 22.94 -19.29
C LYS A 528 -7.21 23.77 -20.57
N ASP A 529 -8.24 24.57 -20.80
CA ASP A 529 -8.28 25.53 -21.92
C ASP A 529 -7.07 26.46 -21.89
N GLY A 530 -6.33 26.55 -22.99
CA GLY A 530 -5.10 27.34 -23.10
C GLY A 530 -3.81 26.64 -22.64
N CYS A 531 -3.84 25.33 -22.38
CA CYS A 531 -2.63 24.54 -22.10
C CYS A 531 -1.63 24.60 -23.27
N LEU A 532 -0.35 24.88 -22.97
CA LEU A 532 0.74 24.99 -23.95
C LEU A 532 0.95 23.71 -24.78
N LEU A 533 0.53 22.56 -24.27
CA LEU A 533 0.69 21.24 -24.90
C LEU A 533 -0.65 20.62 -25.31
N TYR A 534 -1.69 21.45 -25.48
CA TYR A 534 -3.03 20.93 -25.74
C TYR A 534 -3.07 19.98 -26.93
N GLU A 535 -2.43 20.34 -28.05
CA GLU A 535 -2.40 19.51 -29.26
C GLU A 535 -1.71 18.15 -29.02
N VAL A 536 -0.60 18.15 -28.26
CA VAL A 536 0.17 16.94 -27.93
C VAL A 536 -0.61 16.01 -26.98
N ILE A 537 -1.34 16.57 -26.01
CA ILE A 537 -1.93 15.82 -24.90
C ILE A 537 -3.42 15.54 -25.12
N SER A 538 -4.03 16.15 -26.13
CA SER A 538 -5.45 15.98 -26.48
C SER A 538 -5.85 14.52 -26.72
N ASN A 539 -4.91 13.70 -27.20
CA ASN A 539 -5.12 12.27 -27.46
C ASN A 539 -3.83 11.47 -27.21
N ASP A 540 -3.99 10.18 -26.98
CA ASP A 540 -2.91 9.25 -26.65
C ASP A 540 -1.95 9.01 -27.83
N ILE A 541 -2.42 9.12 -29.07
CA ILE A 541 -1.61 8.93 -30.29
C ILE A 541 -0.60 10.07 -30.43
N SER A 542 -1.04 11.33 -30.34
CA SER A 542 -0.17 12.51 -30.39
C SER A 542 0.84 12.50 -29.25
N PHE A 543 0.40 12.15 -28.04
CA PHE A 543 1.26 12.05 -26.87
C PHE A 543 2.35 11.00 -27.09
N ASN A 544 1.97 9.78 -27.48
CA ASN A 544 2.93 8.72 -27.74
C ASN A 544 3.84 9.05 -28.94
N GLY A 545 3.36 9.80 -29.93
CA GLY A 545 4.17 10.33 -31.03
C GLY A 545 5.29 11.24 -30.52
N ALA A 546 4.97 12.26 -29.72
CA ALA A 546 5.95 13.16 -29.13
C ALA A 546 6.93 12.43 -28.20
N MET A 547 6.43 11.51 -27.36
CA MET A 547 7.27 10.69 -26.46
C MET A 547 8.20 9.76 -27.24
N THR A 548 7.74 9.22 -28.38
CA THR A 548 8.57 8.41 -29.28
C THR A 548 9.69 9.24 -29.90
N VAL A 549 9.41 10.46 -30.38
CA VAL A 549 10.45 11.37 -30.90
C VAL A 549 11.50 11.67 -29.83
N LEU A 550 11.09 11.88 -28.57
CA LEU A 550 12.02 12.05 -27.46
C LEU A 550 12.88 10.80 -27.24
N ALA A 551 12.32 9.61 -27.34
CA ALA A 551 13.09 8.36 -27.26
C ALA A 551 14.05 8.18 -28.44
N GLU A 552 13.67 8.60 -29.65
CA GLU A 552 14.56 8.58 -30.83
C GLU A 552 15.80 9.47 -30.64
N TYR A 553 15.64 10.62 -29.98
CA TYR A 553 16.76 11.48 -29.57
C TYR A 553 17.54 10.97 -28.35
N SER A 554 17.18 9.80 -27.80
CA SER A 554 17.74 9.22 -26.57
C SER A 554 17.45 10.03 -25.29
N PHE A 555 16.37 10.81 -25.28
CA PHE A 555 15.94 11.54 -24.09
C PHE A 555 15.05 10.69 -23.17
N LEU A 556 14.29 9.74 -23.73
CA LEU A 556 13.39 8.87 -22.96
C LEU A 556 13.63 7.41 -23.30
N GLU A 557 13.14 6.56 -22.40
CA GLU A 557 13.07 5.11 -22.57
C GLU A 557 11.66 4.63 -22.26
N PHE A 558 11.09 3.81 -23.15
CA PHE A 558 9.79 3.18 -22.97
C PHE A 558 9.95 1.81 -22.30
N ARG A 559 9.09 1.51 -21.32
CA ARG A 559 9.03 0.22 -20.63
C ARG A 559 7.77 -0.55 -21.05
N PRO A 560 7.85 -1.47 -22.02
CA PRO A 560 6.66 -2.12 -22.59
C PRO A 560 5.81 -2.88 -21.57
N ALA A 561 6.45 -3.56 -20.61
CA ALA A 561 5.76 -4.33 -19.57
C ALA A 561 4.88 -3.47 -18.65
N LEU A 562 5.28 -2.22 -18.42
CA LEU A 562 4.57 -1.27 -17.55
C LEU A 562 3.73 -0.27 -18.34
N LYS A 563 3.89 -0.19 -19.67
CA LYS A 563 3.32 0.86 -20.54
C LYS A 563 3.66 2.28 -20.08
N GLU A 564 4.83 2.44 -19.47
CA GLU A 564 5.30 3.70 -18.89
C GLU A 564 6.58 4.19 -19.56
N TRP A 565 6.80 5.49 -19.52
CA TRP A 565 8.03 6.14 -19.95
C TRP A 565 8.92 6.50 -18.76
N SER A 566 10.23 6.48 -18.97
CA SER A 566 11.21 6.88 -17.96
C SER A 566 12.33 7.71 -18.57
N MET A 567 12.90 8.60 -17.76
CA MET A 567 14.02 9.46 -18.13
C MET A 567 15.26 9.10 -17.29
N HIS A 568 16.43 9.06 -17.93
CA HIS A 568 17.68 8.86 -17.22
C HIS A 568 17.91 9.98 -16.20
N LYS A 569 18.31 9.63 -14.97
CA LYS A 569 18.40 10.59 -13.85
C LYS A 569 19.28 11.82 -14.14
N CYS A 570 20.48 11.64 -14.70
CA CYS A 570 21.37 12.77 -15.04
C CYS A 570 20.76 13.69 -16.12
N LEU A 571 19.99 13.12 -17.04
CA LEU A 571 19.28 13.90 -18.05
C LEU A 571 18.13 14.66 -17.40
N HIS A 572 17.37 14.03 -16.49
CA HIS A 572 16.32 14.72 -15.74
C HIS A 572 16.89 15.88 -14.92
N ASP A 573 18.03 15.69 -14.27
CA ASP A 573 18.71 16.76 -13.53
C ASP A 573 19.15 17.91 -14.46
N TRP A 574 19.62 17.58 -15.67
CA TRP A 574 19.92 18.56 -16.72
C TRP A 574 18.69 19.31 -17.23
N VAL A 575 17.62 18.60 -17.59
CA VAL A 575 16.33 19.17 -18.04
C VAL A 575 15.78 20.10 -16.95
N SER A 576 15.78 19.62 -15.70
CA SER A 576 15.42 20.40 -14.51
C SER A 576 16.25 21.67 -14.35
N ALA A 577 17.57 21.61 -14.53
CA ALA A 577 18.46 22.77 -14.32
C ALA A 577 18.42 23.78 -15.48
N SER A 578 18.31 23.28 -16.70
CA SER A 578 18.62 24.01 -17.94
C SER A 578 17.37 24.45 -18.70
N LEU A 579 16.34 23.61 -18.72
CA LEU A 579 15.15 23.80 -19.56
C LEU A 579 13.95 24.31 -18.75
N ARG A 580 13.87 23.98 -17.45
CA ARG A 580 12.77 24.40 -16.57
C ARG A 580 12.48 25.91 -16.63
N LYS A 581 13.54 26.74 -16.60
CA LYS A 581 13.38 28.21 -16.62
C LYS A 581 12.68 28.74 -17.87
N ALA A 582 12.67 27.98 -18.97
CA ALA A 582 12.04 28.40 -20.22
C ALA A 582 10.50 28.40 -20.15
N ILE A 583 9.90 27.57 -19.29
CA ILE A 583 8.44 27.56 -19.05
C ILE A 583 8.10 28.39 -17.80
N GLY A 584 8.95 28.35 -16.78
CA GLY A 584 8.73 29.14 -15.57
C GLY A 584 7.58 28.62 -14.70
N PRO A 585 6.79 29.48 -14.05
CA PRO A 585 5.72 29.06 -13.13
C PRO A 585 4.60 28.24 -13.80
N GLN A 586 4.31 28.47 -15.08
CA GLN A 586 3.22 27.80 -15.79
C GLN A 586 3.43 26.27 -15.86
N GLY A 587 4.66 25.81 -16.06
CA GLY A 587 4.98 24.38 -16.12
C GLY A 587 4.85 23.70 -14.77
N TYR A 588 5.15 24.43 -13.68
CA TYR A 588 4.94 23.93 -12.33
C TYR A 588 3.46 23.74 -12.06
N TRP A 589 2.64 24.76 -12.33
CA TRP A 589 1.20 24.69 -12.12
C TRP A 589 0.51 23.67 -13.02
N TYR A 590 0.98 23.47 -14.25
CA TYR A 590 0.49 22.38 -15.10
C TYR A 590 0.77 21.00 -14.49
N ALA A 591 2.00 20.75 -14.01
CA ALA A 591 2.31 19.49 -13.34
C ALA A 591 1.53 19.31 -12.03
N PHE A 592 1.30 20.42 -11.33
CA PHE A 592 0.45 20.46 -10.14
C PHE A 592 -0.98 20.05 -10.47
N ASP A 593 -1.57 20.64 -11.51
CA ASP A 593 -2.91 20.34 -12.02
C ASP A 593 -3.04 18.88 -12.49
N CYS A 594 -2.00 18.32 -13.12
CA CYS A 594 -1.97 16.91 -13.51
C CYS A 594 -2.11 15.98 -12.30
N VAL A 595 -1.31 16.21 -11.27
CA VAL A 595 -1.36 15.40 -10.04
C VAL A 595 -2.66 15.64 -9.30
N SER A 596 -3.08 16.89 -9.09
CA SER A 596 -4.32 17.20 -8.36
C SER A 596 -5.58 16.71 -9.07
N GLY A 597 -5.64 16.83 -10.40
CA GLY A 597 -6.77 16.37 -11.21
C GLY A 597 -6.91 14.84 -11.22
N SER A 598 -5.81 14.12 -11.01
CA SER A 598 -5.80 12.66 -10.91
C SER A 598 -6.25 12.14 -9.53
N ILE A 599 -6.41 13.03 -8.54
CA ILE A 599 -6.74 12.68 -7.15
C ILE A 599 -8.00 13.39 -6.63
N GLU A 600 -8.84 13.93 -7.52
CA GLU A 600 -10.15 14.46 -7.13
C GLU A 600 -11.12 13.32 -6.78
N VAL A 601 -11.09 12.89 -5.52
CA VAL A 601 -11.93 11.80 -5.01
C VAL A 601 -13.09 12.35 -4.18
N ARG A 602 -14.30 11.80 -4.38
CA ARG A 602 -15.48 12.14 -3.56
C ARG A 602 -15.29 11.82 -2.08
N ASP A 603 -14.48 10.81 -1.78
CA ASP A 603 -14.05 10.42 -0.45
C ASP A 603 -12.54 10.60 -0.31
N LYS A 604 -12.12 11.41 0.66
CA LYS A 604 -10.69 11.69 0.89
C LYS A 604 -9.96 10.50 1.50
N GLU A 605 -10.63 9.59 2.22
CA GLU A 605 -9.99 8.41 2.83
C GLU A 605 -9.46 7.44 1.77
N SER A 606 -10.11 7.39 0.61
CA SER A 606 -9.68 6.63 -0.56
C SER A 606 -8.28 7.02 -1.07
N LEU A 607 -7.79 8.23 -0.76
CA LEU A 607 -6.42 8.65 -1.11
C LEU A 607 -5.34 7.80 -0.42
N ALA A 608 -5.68 7.05 0.61
CA ALA A 608 -4.75 6.11 1.25
C ALA A 608 -4.52 4.83 0.43
N TYR A 609 -5.34 4.57 -0.61
CA TYR A 609 -5.25 3.32 -1.37
C TYR A 609 -4.03 3.25 -2.29
N PRO A 610 -3.47 2.04 -2.53
CA PRO A 610 -2.28 1.85 -3.35
C PRO A 610 -2.40 2.36 -4.79
N VAL A 611 -3.61 2.43 -5.36
CA VAL A 611 -3.83 2.98 -6.70
C VAL A 611 -3.35 4.44 -6.80
N TYR A 612 -3.36 5.19 -5.70
CA TYR A 612 -2.87 6.56 -5.68
C TYR A 612 -1.36 6.68 -5.37
N SER A 613 -0.69 5.57 -5.06
CA SER A 613 0.74 5.56 -4.72
C SER A 613 1.63 5.93 -5.91
N CYS A 614 1.19 5.68 -7.15
CA CYS A 614 1.92 6.07 -8.37
C CYS A 614 2.03 7.60 -8.53
N TYR A 615 1.12 8.38 -7.92
CA TYR A 615 1.19 9.85 -7.93
C TYR A 615 2.13 10.42 -6.87
N VAL A 616 2.49 9.62 -5.84
CA VAL A 616 3.31 10.07 -4.72
C VAL A 616 4.71 10.53 -5.14
N PRO A 617 5.46 9.84 -6.02
CA PRO A 617 6.74 10.34 -6.53
C PRO A 617 6.62 11.73 -7.17
N HIS A 618 5.59 11.97 -7.99
CA HIS A 618 5.35 13.27 -8.62
C HIS A 618 4.99 14.34 -7.57
N ALA A 619 4.12 14.03 -6.61
CA ALA A 619 3.78 14.92 -5.51
C ALA A 619 5.00 15.28 -4.64
N LYS A 620 5.86 14.29 -4.34
CA LYS A 620 7.11 14.51 -3.61
C LYS A 620 8.08 15.37 -4.41
N HIS A 621 8.18 15.17 -5.73
CA HIS A 621 9.01 16.00 -6.60
C HIS A 621 8.55 17.46 -6.61
N LEU A 622 7.23 17.71 -6.69
CA LEU A 622 6.66 19.06 -6.60
C LEU A 622 6.91 19.74 -5.24
N SER A 623 7.01 18.96 -4.15
CA SER A 623 7.33 19.48 -2.80
C SER A 623 8.79 19.93 -2.60
N GLN A 624 9.69 19.77 -3.58
CA GLN A 624 11.11 20.04 -3.40
C GLN A 624 11.47 21.53 -3.47
N ASN A 625 12.38 21.97 -2.61
CA ASN A 625 12.81 23.38 -2.47
C ASN A 625 13.20 24.10 -3.77
N ARG A 626 13.61 23.37 -4.81
CA ARG A 626 13.95 23.95 -6.13
C ARG A 626 12.75 24.56 -6.87
N PHE A 627 11.53 24.12 -6.58
CA PHE A 627 10.29 24.67 -7.11
C PHE A 627 9.70 25.77 -6.21
N LEU A 628 10.23 25.89 -4.99
CA LEU A 628 9.68 26.68 -3.90
C LEU A 628 10.40 28.02 -3.72
N LYS A 629 10.88 28.62 -4.83
CA LYS A 629 11.51 29.95 -4.84
C LYS A 629 10.46 31.02 -5.13
N SER A 630 10.65 32.22 -4.55
CA SER A 630 9.74 33.38 -4.56
C SER A 630 9.02 33.62 -5.90
N ASP A 631 9.72 33.54 -7.02
CA ASP A 631 9.18 33.83 -8.36
C ASP A 631 8.00 32.92 -8.81
N ILE A 632 7.83 31.73 -8.23
CA ILE A 632 6.74 30.77 -8.58
C ILE A 632 5.57 30.88 -7.60
N THR A 633 5.84 31.33 -6.37
CA THR A 633 4.95 31.25 -5.21
C THR A 633 4.37 32.60 -4.78
N GLU A 634 4.80 33.71 -5.38
CA GLU A 634 4.40 35.07 -5.00
C GLU A 634 2.91 35.42 -5.26
N MET A 635 2.18 34.64 -6.08
CA MET A 635 0.73 34.78 -6.25
C MET A 635 0.06 33.42 -6.50
N ILE A 636 -0.43 32.78 -5.43
CA ILE A 636 -1.32 31.61 -5.50
C ILE A 636 -2.75 32.09 -5.74
N THR A 637 -3.42 31.59 -6.78
CA THR A 637 -4.86 31.83 -6.94
C THR A 637 -5.67 30.93 -5.98
N PRO A 638 -6.90 31.31 -5.59
CA PRO A 638 -7.76 30.44 -4.78
C PRO A 638 -7.96 29.03 -5.38
N GLU A 639 -7.99 28.93 -6.71
CA GLU A 639 -8.07 27.66 -7.45
C GLU A 639 -6.83 26.79 -7.24
N GLN A 640 -5.65 27.42 -7.22
CA GLN A 640 -4.39 26.74 -6.95
C GLN A 640 -4.26 26.28 -5.50
N LEU A 641 -4.84 27.00 -4.54
CA LEU A 641 -4.89 26.55 -3.14
C LEU A 641 -5.66 25.24 -3.00
N HIS A 642 -6.74 25.04 -3.75
CA HIS A 642 -7.47 23.76 -3.76
C HIS A 642 -6.57 22.60 -4.22
N ALA A 643 -5.81 22.81 -5.29
CA ALA A 643 -4.86 21.82 -5.76
C ALA A 643 -3.80 21.52 -4.67
N VAL A 644 -3.23 22.55 -4.03
CA VAL A 644 -2.25 22.41 -2.94
C VAL A 644 -2.79 21.55 -1.80
N ARG A 645 -4.04 21.82 -1.39
CA ARG A 645 -4.76 21.03 -0.39
C ARG A 645 -4.96 19.58 -0.82
N GLY A 646 -5.27 19.35 -2.10
CA GLY A 646 -5.40 18.01 -2.67
C GLY A 646 -4.10 17.21 -2.58
N ILE A 647 -2.99 17.78 -3.05
CA ILE A 647 -1.67 17.12 -3.02
C ILE A 647 -1.19 16.93 -1.57
N ALA A 648 -1.37 17.93 -0.70
CA ALA A 648 -1.05 17.79 0.73
C ALA A 648 -1.88 16.67 1.38
N SER A 649 -3.17 16.54 1.01
CA SER A 649 -4.03 15.45 1.46
C SER A 649 -3.54 14.09 0.97
N LEU A 650 -3.19 13.95 -0.32
CA LEU A 650 -2.60 12.72 -0.87
C LEU A 650 -1.35 12.32 -0.08
N LEU A 651 -0.41 13.25 0.07
CA LEU A 651 0.84 13.00 0.80
C LEU A 651 0.56 12.56 2.24
N ARG A 652 -0.38 13.22 2.92
CA ARG A 652 -0.80 12.92 4.29
C ARG A 652 -1.43 11.52 4.42
N TYR A 653 -2.40 11.17 3.56
CA TYR A 653 -3.04 9.85 3.58
C TYR A 653 -2.09 8.72 3.15
N GLN A 654 -1.06 9.03 2.37
CA GLN A 654 0.03 8.14 2.00
C GLN A 654 1.20 8.17 3.00
N THR A 655 0.98 8.74 4.21
CA THR A 655 1.94 8.84 5.33
C THR A 655 3.25 9.58 5.01
N GLN A 656 3.27 10.40 3.96
CA GLN A 656 4.39 11.26 3.55
C GLN A 656 4.34 12.63 4.24
N TYR A 657 4.24 12.64 5.57
CA TYR A 657 4.06 13.87 6.38
C TYR A 657 5.15 14.91 6.15
N GLU A 658 6.41 14.50 5.98
CA GLU A 658 7.54 15.43 5.77
C GLU A 658 7.41 16.18 4.43
N SER A 659 6.97 15.49 3.38
CA SER A 659 6.74 16.12 2.07
C SER A 659 5.51 17.02 2.09
N ALA A 660 4.43 16.61 2.78
CA ALA A 660 3.25 17.46 2.98
C ALA A 660 3.59 18.74 3.75
N GLU A 661 4.37 18.61 4.84
CA GLU A 661 4.83 19.72 5.67
C GLU A 661 5.72 20.67 4.86
N ARG A 662 6.68 20.14 4.10
CA ARG A 662 7.57 20.94 3.24
C ARG A 662 6.78 21.74 2.21
N LEU A 663 5.79 21.11 1.57
CA LEU A 663 4.92 21.76 0.60
C LEU A 663 4.16 22.93 1.25
N LEU A 664 3.42 22.69 2.34
CA LEU A 664 2.62 23.72 3.00
C LEU A 664 3.49 24.85 3.58
N LYS A 665 4.63 24.53 4.22
CA LYS A 665 5.57 25.54 4.75
C LYS A 665 6.10 26.45 3.67
N SER A 666 6.39 25.90 2.50
CA SER A 666 6.96 26.70 1.42
C SER A 666 6.00 27.73 0.86
N PHE A 667 4.73 27.35 0.68
CA PHE A 667 3.68 28.28 0.29
C PHE A 667 3.38 29.32 1.39
N LEU A 668 3.51 28.93 2.66
CA LEU A 668 3.39 29.88 3.76
C LEU A 668 4.56 30.88 3.79
N GLN A 669 5.80 30.43 3.59
CA GLN A 669 6.99 31.29 3.58
C GLN A 669 7.01 32.28 2.43
N SER A 670 6.51 31.90 1.26
CA SER A 670 6.36 32.82 0.12
C SER A 670 5.35 33.93 0.38
N GLN A 671 4.37 33.69 1.24
CA GLN A 671 3.35 34.66 1.62
C GLN A 671 3.78 35.52 2.81
N ALA A 672 4.61 34.97 3.71
CA ALA A 672 5.10 35.63 4.91
C ALA A 672 6.14 36.74 4.68
N ALA A 673 6.59 36.98 3.43
CA ALA A 673 7.54 38.05 3.11
C ALA A 673 7.02 39.47 3.43
N ASP A 674 5.70 39.63 3.63
CA ASP A 674 5.05 40.92 3.87
C ASP A 674 4.13 40.96 5.12
N ASP A 675 4.18 39.97 6.02
CA ASP A 675 3.28 39.92 7.20
C ASP A 675 1.78 40.09 6.81
N ARG A 676 1.40 39.57 5.63
CA ARG A 676 0.03 39.71 5.10
C ARG A 676 -0.87 38.68 5.77
N ASP A 677 -1.84 39.14 6.53
CA ASP A 677 -3.00 38.31 6.92
C ASP A 677 -4.03 38.37 5.77
N ASP A 678 -3.71 37.80 4.61
CA ASP A 678 -4.68 37.54 3.55
C ASP A 678 -5.28 36.13 3.69
N GLU A 679 -6.47 35.94 3.13
CA GLU A 679 -7.27 34.71 3.32
C GLU A 679 -6.50 33.43 2.92
N VAL A 680 -5.73 33.47 1.82
CA VAL A 680 -4.97 32.31 1.33
C VAL A 680 -3.87 31.91 2.33
N THR A 681 -3.18 32.87 2.92
CA THR A 681 -2.14 32.65 3.92
C THR A 681 -2.69 32.01 5.17
N LEU A 682 -3.81 32.52 5.66
CA LEU A 682 -4.46 32.01 6.86
C LEU A 682 -5.06 30.61 6.65
N LEU A 683 -5.61 30.33 5.47
CA LEU A 683 -6.06 28.99 5.08
C LEU A 683 -4.89 27.98 4.99
N THR A 684 -3.73 28.42 4.51
CA THR A 684 -2.52 27.58 4.45
C THR A 684 -1.98 27.30 5.87
N MET A 685 -2.00 28.30 6.76
CA MET A 685 -1.69 28.11 8.18
C MET A 685 -2.64 27.11 8.84
N HIS A 686 -3.94 27.20 8.55
CA HIS A 686 -4.94 26.25 9.04
C HIS A 686 -4.62 24.81 8.62
N ASP A 687 -4.30 24.59 7.34
CA ASP A 687 -4.03 23.24 6.83
C ASP A 687 -2.73 22.66 7.41
N LEU A 688 -1.71 23.50 7.59
CA LEU A 688 -0.46 23.10 8.26
C LEU A 688 -0.68 22.81 9.75
N GLY A 689 -1.50 23.61 10.43
CA GLY A 689 -1.89 23.39 11.82
C GLY A 689 -2.67 22.08 11.99
N TYR A 690 -3.58 21.76 11.07
CA TYR A 690 -4.28 20.48 11.04
C TYR A 690 -3.32 19.30 10.78
N LEU A 691 -2.35 19.46 9.88
CA LEU A 691 -1.29 18.46 9.65
C LEU A 691 -0.45 18.20 10.91
N TYR A 692 -0.17 19.24 11.70
CA TYR A 692 0.54 19.10 12.98
C TYR A 692 -0.30 18.46 14.08
N LEU A 693 -1.61 18.73 14.12
CA LEU A 693 -2.53 18.04 15.01
C LEU A 693 -2.48 16.52 14.80
N GLU A 694 -2.45 16.05 13.54
CA GLU A 694 -2.32 14.62 13.22
C GLU A 694 -0.95 14.03 13.54
N GLN A 695 0.11 14.83 13.46
CA GLN A 695 1.47 14.44 13.89
C GLN A 695 1.66 14.50 15.41
N MET A 696 0.60 14.77 16.19
CA MET A 696 0.65 14.96 17.65
C MET A 696 1.56 16.13 18.09
N LYS A 697 1.85 17.07 17.19
CA LYS A 697 2.60 18.31 17.44
C LYS A 697 1.65 19.40 17.94
N TYR A 698 1.01 19.16 19.10
CA TYR A 698 -0.11 19.98 19.59
C TYR A 698 0.28 21.44 19.86
N SER A 699 1.51 21.69 20.30
CA SER A 699 2.01 23.05 20.58
C SER A 699 2.11 23.88 19.31
N GLU A 700 2.72 23.33 18.26
CA GLU A 700 2.87 23.97 16.96
C GLU A 700 1.51 24.11 16.25
N ALA A 701 0.63 23.10 16.39
CA ALA A 701 -0.74 23.16 15.88
C ALA A 701 -1.54 24.30 16.52
N LYS A 702 -1.46 24.45 17.85
CA LYS A 702 -2.12 25.53 18.61
C LYS A 702 -1.68 26.90 18.14
N GLU A 703 -0.38 27.11 17.96
CA GLU A 703 0.17 28.40 17.52
C GLU A 703 -0.34 28.77 16.12
N LEU A 704 -0.22 27.86 15.15
CA LEU A 704 -0.64 28.12 13.77
C LEU A 704 -2.15 28.30 13.63
N LEU A 705 -2.95 27.42 14.24
CA LEU A 705 -4.40 27.53 14.20
C LEU A 705 -4.90 28.77 14.96
N GLY A 706 -4.25 29.14 16.06
CA GLY A 706 -4.55 30.37 16.81
C GLY A 706 -4.32 31.63 15.96
N ARG A 707 -3.17 31.71 15.27
CA ARG A 707 -2.88 32.80 14.33
C ARG A 707 -3.87 32.82 13.16
N ALA A 708 -4.18 31.66 12.58
CA ALA A 708 -5.16 31.53 11.51
C ALA A 708 -6.55 32.04 11.95
N LEU A 709 -6.98 31.67 13.17
CA LEU A 709 -8.25 32.13 13.73
C LEU A 709 -8.27 33.65 13.91
N THR A 710 -7.28 34.22 14.61
CA THR A 710 -7.22 35.67 14.87
C THR A 710 -7.16 36.48 13.57
N GLY A 711 -6.40 36.03 12.57
CA GLY A 711 -6.33 36.67 11.28
C GLY A 711 -7.66 36.60 10.52
N MET A 712 -8.30 35.42 10.48
CA MET A 712 -9.57 35.25 9.76
C MET A 712 -10.72 36.01 10.42
N GLU A 713 -10.74 36.09 11.75
CA GLU A 713 -11.70 36.91 12.49
C GLU A 713 -11.60 38.40 12.12
N ARG A 714 -10.39 38.90 11.81
CA ARG A 714 -10.19 40.28 11.38
C ARG A 714 -10.69 40.54 9.96
N ILE A 715 -10.59 39.54 9.07
CA ILE A 715 -11.00 39.66 7.66
C ILE A 715 -12.51 39.48 7.49
N LEU A 716 -13.05 38.42 8.08
CA LEU A 716 -14.42 37.96 7.85
C LEU A 716 -15.38 38.41 8.97
N GLY A 717 -14.83 38.83 10.11
CA GLY A 717 -15.58 39.14 11.32
C GLY A 717 -15.59 37.98 12.31
N GLU A 718 -15.75 38.27 13.59
CA GLU A 718 -15.61 37.29 14.68
C GLU A 718 -16.66 36.17 14.66
N ASN A 719 -17.78 36.38 13.98
CA ASN A 719 -18.91 35.45 13.94
C ASN A 719 -19.16 34.89 12.53
N ASP A 720 -18.15 34.89 11.65
CA ASP A 720 -18.27 34.29 10.32
C ASP A 720 -18.32 32.74 10.37
N SER A 721 -19.15 32.12 9.53
CA SER A 721 -19.38 30.66 9.53
C SER A 721 -18.17 29.86 9.02
N SER A 722 -17.29 30.45 8.22
CA SER A 722 -16.07 29.78 7.74
C SER A 722 -15.06 29.49 8.87
N LEU A 723 -15.17 30.20 10.01
CA LEU A 723 -14.30 30.01 11.18
C LEU A 723 -14.54 28.70 11.92
N VAL A 724 -15.69 28.04 11.67
CA VAL A 724 -16.10 26.78 12.30
C VAL A 724 -14.99 25.74 12.22
N GLY A 725 -14.40 25.53 11.04
CA GLY A 725 -13.36 24.51 10.85
C GLY A 725 -12.10 24.78 11.69
N ILE A 726 -11.69 26.05 11.78
CA ILE A 726 -10.51 26.45 12.57
C ILE A 726 -10.78 26.25 14.07
N ARG A 727 -11.96 26.67 14.54
CA ARG A 727 -12.38 26.51 15.94
C ARG A 727 -12.53 25.04 16.34
N MET A 728 -13.10 24.21 15.47
CA MET A 728 -13.21 22.77 15.68
C MET A 728 -11.83 22.12 15.84
N ASN A 729 -10.89 22.44 14.95
CA ASN A 729 -9.52 21.92 15.01
C ASN A 729 -8.76 22.42 16.27
N LEU A 730 -8.95 23.68 16.68
CA LEU A 730 -8.42 24.18 17.96
C LEU A 730 -9.04 23.45 19.16
N GLY A 731 -10.35 23.19 19.13
CA GLY A 731 -11.03 22.38 20.13
C GLY A 731 -10.42 20.99 20.25
N HIS A 732 -10.09 20.35 19.11
CA HIS A 732 -9.39 19.07 19.08
C HIS A 732 -7.98 19.17 19.68
N VAL A 733 -7.22 20.24 19.39
CA VAL A 733 -5.90 20.50 19.99
C VAL A 733 -6.01 20.60 21.52
N TYR A 734 -6.93 21.43 22.03
CA TYR A 734 -7.12 21.61 23.48
C TYR A 734 -7.59 20.33 24.18
N THR A 735 -8.47 19.56 23.53
CA THR A 735 -8.94 18.26 24.05
C THR A 735 -7.76 17.31 24.25
N ASN A 736 -6.86 17.21 23.25
CA ASN A 736 -5.68 16.35 23.33
C ASN A 736 -4.61 16.87 24.32
N GLN A 737 -4.58 18.17 24.60
CA GLN A 737 -3.72 18.77 25.63
C GLN A 737 -4.29 18.65 27.06
N GLY A 738 -5.55 18.21 27.21
CA GLY A 738 -6.23 18.12 28.50
C GLY A 738 -6.84 19.43 29.00
N ASP A 739 -6.81 20.51 28.21
CA ASP A 739 -7.45 21.78 28.54
C ASP A 739 -8.91 21.76 28.08
N TYR A 740 -9.73 21.01 28.81
CA TYR A 740 -11.12 20.75 28.43
C TYR A 740 -12.00 22.01 28.45
N GLN A 741 -11.66 23.00 29.27
CA GLN A 741 -12.40 24.26 29.33
C GLN A 741 -12.17 25.10 28.08
N ALA A 742 -10.91 25.22 27.62
CA ALA A 742 -10.61 25.89 26.37
C ALA A 742 -11.20 25.12 25.17
N ALA A 743 -11.18 23.78 25.21
CA ALA A 743 -11.80 22.97 24.16
C ALA A 743 -13.31 23.21 24.05
N GLU A 744 -14.02 23.18 25.18
CA GLU A 744 -15.46 23.47 25.26
C GLU A 744 -15.74 24.86 24.66
N GLN A 745 -14.99 25.89 25.10
CA GLN A 745 -15.13 27.24 24.59
C GLN A 745 -14.95 27.32 23.06
N MET A 746 -13.95 26.64 22.48
CA MET A 746 -13.74 26.67 21.03
C MET A 746 -14.90 26.03 20.25
N TYR A 747 -15.43 24.90 20.71
CA TYR A 747 -16.59 24.28 20.07
C TYR A 747 -17.82 25.19 20.14
N LEU A 748 -18.06 25.80 21.29
CA LEU A 748 -19.20 26.70 21.49
C LEU A 748 -19.09 27.96 20.65
N GLN A 749 -17.89 28.52 20.53
CA GLN A 749 -17.64 29.62 19.61
C GLN A 749 -17.85 29.22 18.15
N GLY A 750 -17.59 27.95 17.80
CA GLY A 750 -17.95 27.40 16.49
C GLY A 750 -19.46 27.39 16.25
N LEU A 751 -20.26 27.12 17.27
CA LEU A 751 -21.72 27.00 17.15
C LEU A 751 -22.47 28.34 17.26
N PHE A 752 -22.03 29.21 18.16
CA PHE A 752 -22.79 30.37 18.63
C PHE A 752 -22.06 31.72 18.47
N GLY A 753 -20.84 31.72 17.94
CA GLY A 753 -20.01 32.92 17.84
C GLY A 753 -19.27 33.25 19.15
N LYS A 754 -18.56 34.38 19.24
CA LYS A 754 -17.71 34.69 20.41
C LYS A 754 -18.47 35.01 21.71
N ASP A 755 -19.70 35.50 21.61
CA ASP A 755 -20.44 36.10 22.75
C ASP A 755 -21.23 35.09 23.61
N VAL A 756 -20.78 33.84 23.75
CA VAL A 756 -21.51 32.77 24.47
C VAL A 756 -21.17 32.74 25.96
N ALA A 757 -22.19 32.71 26.82
CA ALA A 757 -22.04 32.54 28.26
C ALA A 757 -21.77 31.07 28.63
N ALA A 758 -20.72 30.81 29.44
CA ALA A 758 -20.15 29.50 29.82
C ALA A 758 -21.15 28.44 30.37
N ASP A 759 -22.34 28.86 30.75
CA ASP A 759 -23.20 28.22 31.74
C ASP A 759 -24.55 27.70 31.17
N GLU A 760 -24.88 27.96 29.90
CA GLU A 760 -26.18 27.60 29.28
C GLU A 760 -26.08 26.73 28.00
N HIS A 761 -24.95 26.07 27.78
CA HIS A 761 -24.60 25.51 26.45
C HIS A 761 -25.34 24.27 25.99
N ILE A 762 -25.44 23.25 26.84
CA ILE A 762 -26.06 21.97 26.48
C ILE A 762 -27.56 22.11 26.20
N PRO A 763 -28.33 22.87 27.01
CA PRO A 763 -29.71 23.20 26.67
C PRO A 763 -29.84 23.96 25.34
N GLY A 764 -28.93 24.88 25.04
CA GLY A 764 -28.90 25.61 23.77
C GLY A 764 -28.67 24.71 22.55
N ILE A 765 -27.73 23.77 22.64
CA ILE A 765 -27.45 22.80 21.56
C ILE A 765 -28.66 21.89 21.31
N LEU A 766 -29.24 21.34 22.37
CA LEU A 766 -30.44 20.49 22.27
C LEU A 766 -31.63 21.26 21.68
N LEU A 767 -31.80 22.54 22.03
CA LEU A 767 -32.84 23.40 21.46
C LEU A 767 -32.62 23.63 19.95
N LEU A 768 -31.38 23.88 19.53
CA LEU A 768 -31.04 24.03 18.12
C LEU A 768 -31.34 22.76 17.33
N LEU A 769 -30.87 21.61 17.82
CA LEU A 769 -31.13 20.31 17.19
C LEU A 769 -32.64 20.04 17.10
N HIS A 770 -33.41 20.35 18.15
CA HIS A 770 -34.86 20.17 18.14
C HIS A 770 -35.58 21.10 17.16
N THR A 771 -35.05 22.31 16.96
CA THR A 771 -35.58 23.27 16.00
C THR A 771 -35.36 22.79 14.57
N VAL A 772 -34.19 22.21 14.26
CA VAL A 772 -33.92 21.56 12.98
C VAL A 772 -34.91 20.40 12.74
N GLU A 773 -35.06 19.53 13.74
CA GLU A 773 -35.97 18.39 13.69
C GLU A 773 -37.42 18.81 13.40
N ASN A 774 -37.94 19.80 14.13
CA ASN A 774 -39.29 20.35 13.91
C ASN A 774 -39.44 21.02 12.53
N GLY A 775 -38.41 21.72 12.07
CA GLY A 775 -38.36 22.31 10.72
C GLY A 775 -38.46 21.25 9.62
N LEU A 776 -37.83 20.09 9.81
CA LEU A 776 -37.91 18.96 8.88
C LEU A 776 -39.30 18.31 8.88
N HIS A 777 -39.95 18.19 10.04
CA HIS A 777 -41.30 17.62 10.14
C HIS A 777 -42.40 18.52 9.54
N SER A 778 -42.24 19.84 9.63
CA SER A 778 -43.25 20.82 9.19
C SER A 778 -43.25 21.11 7.68
N ASN A 779 -42.11 20.96 7.00
CA ASN A 779 -41.94 21.35 5.59
C ASN A 779 -42.05 20.21 4.56
N GLY A 780 -42.45 19.00 4.96
CA GLY A 780 -42.81 17.90 4.06
C GLY A 780 -41.82 17.64 2.92
N ILE A 781 -40.70 16.95 3.21
CA ILE A 781 -39.78 16.27 2.26
C ILE A 781 -39.78 16.83 0.83
N HIS A 782 -39.44 18.11 0.64
CA HIS A 782 -39.18 18.66 -0.69
C HIS A 782 -37.68 18.81 -0.93
N TYR A 783 -37.28 18.29 -2.09
CA TYR A 783 -35.94 18.07 -2.64
C TYR A 783 -35.01 19.30 -2.70
N ASP A 784 -35.48 20.49 -2.30
CA ASP A 784 -34.71 21.74 -2.25
C ASP A 784 -33.83 21.83 -0.97
N LEU A 785 -34.17 21.05 0.07
CA LEU A 785 -33.40 20.93 1.31
C LEU A 785 -32.02 20.26 1.14
N ALA A 786 -31.85 19.48 0.05
CA ALA A 786 -30.68 18.62 -0.15
C ALA A 786 -29.51 19.29 -0.89
N CYS A 787 -29.68 20.50 -1.46
CA CYS A 787 -28.68 21.04 -2.39
C CYS A 787 -27.97 22.35 -1.97
N ARG A 788 -28.47 23.18 -1.04
CA ARG A 788 -27.71 24.35 -0.56
C ARG A 788 -28.10 24.69 0.87
N GLY A 789 -27.08 25.04 1.67
CA GLY A 789 -27.14 25.37 3.08
C GLY A 789 -28.47 25.87 3.61
N TRP A 790 -29.11 25.07 4.45
CA TRP A 790 -30.03 25.62 5.43
C TRP A 790 -29.23 26.52 6.36
N GLY A 791 -29.52 27.81 6.32
CA GLY A 791 -29.17 28.71 7.42
C GLY A 791 -30.21 28.54 8.52
N LEU A 792 -29.81 27.96 9.65
CA LEU A 792 -30.61 28.06 10.87
C LEU A 792 -30.65 29.52 11.28
N ILE A 793 -31.76 30.23 11.06
CA ILE A 793 -31.95 31.49 11.77
C ILE A 793 -32.13 31.12 13.24
N ILE A 794 -31.07 31.23 14.04
CA ILE A 794 -31.11 31.05 15.50
C ILE A 794 -31.88 32.25 16.07
N THR A 795 -33.21 32.24 15.94
CA THR A 795 -34.08 33.30 16.48
C THR A 795 -34.35 33.05 17.95
N HIS A 796 -33.35 33.20 18.82
CA HIS A 796 -33.61 33.47 20.24
C HIS A 796 -32.44 34.11 21.00
N ASN A 797 -31.80 35.12 20.41
CA ASN A 797 -31.13 36.14 21.22
C ASN A 797 -31.16 37.48 20.48
N GLU A 798 -31.86 38.48 21.01
CA GLU A 798 -31.97 39.83 20.42
C GLU A 798 -30.61 40.56 20.32
N LYS A 799 -29.52 39.96 20.82
CA LYS A 799 -28.15 40.50 20.78
C LYS A 799 -27.17 39.77 19.86
N SER A 800 -27.52 38.61 19.28
CA SER A 800 -26.63 37.88 18.36
C SER A 800 -27.31 37.68 17.01
N LEU A 801 -26.87 38.46 16.02
CA LEU A 801 -27.35 38.37 14.65
C LEU A 801 -26.82 37.08 13.97
N ILE A 802 -27.77 36.24 13.55
CA ILE A 802 -27.74 35.40 12.34
C ILE A 802 -26.43 34.62 12.09
N HIS A 803 -26.38 33.35 12.48
CA HIS A 803 -25.56 32.39 11.75
C HIS A 803 -26.43 31.70 10.70
N THR A 804 -26.26 32.02 9.42
CA THR A 804 -26.46 31.01 8.37
C THR A 804 -25.34 29.96 8.50
N GLY A 805 -25.33 29.23 9.62
CA GLY A 805 -24.46 28.08 9.84
C GLY A 805 -25.07 26.89 9.13
N LEU A 806 -24.27 26.14 8.37
CA LEU A 806 -24.78 24.95 7.70
C LEU A 806 -25.23 23.98 8.79
N VAL A 807 -26.41 23.37 8.65
CA VAL A 807 -26.86 22.28 9.54
C VAL A 807 -25.77 21.20 9.69
N LYS A 808 -24.96 21.00 8.65
CA LYS A 808 -23.76 20.17 8.67
C LYS A 808 -22.76 20.56 9.78
N ASP A 809 -22.43 21.85 9.89
CA ASP A 809 -21.46 22.38 10.84
C ASP A 809 -21.95 22.23 12.29
N LEU A 810 -23.25 22.50 12.53
CA LEU A 810 -23.90 22.23 13.81
C LEU A 810 -23.73 20.75 14.19
N LEU A 811 -24.04 19.84 13.26
CA LEU A 811 -23.96 18.41 13.51
C LEU A 811 -22.50 17.94 13.72
N ASP A 812 -21.53 18.46 12.96
CA ASP A 812 -20.11 18.07 13.06
C ASP A 812 -19.44 18.59 14.35
N ILE A 813 -19.72 19.83 14.77
CA ILE A 813 -19.23 20.36 16.05
C ILE A 813 -19.92 19.65 17.21
N SER A 814 -21.25 19.45 17.16
CA SER A 814 -21.98 18.80 18.25
C SER A 814 -21.48 17.36 18.47
N ASP A 815 -21.15 16.64 17.39
CA ASP A 815 -20.55 15.31 17.45
C ASP A 815 -19.13 15.35 18.06
N SER A 816 -18.33 16.39 17.75
CA SER A 816 -17.02 16.60 18.40
C SER A 816 -17.15 16.95 19.88
N LEU A 817 -18.15 17.75 20.25
CA LEU A 817 -18.44 18.12 21.64
C LEU A 817 -18.88 16.91 22.46
N CYS A 818 -19.63 15.97 21.88
CA CYS A 818 -20.00 14.72 22.56
C CYS A 818 -18.77 13.94 23.05
N HIS A 819 -17.68 13.93 22.27
CA HIS A 819 -16.42 13.31 22.71
C HIS A 819 -15.80 14.04 23.91
N LEU A 820 -15.86 15.38 23.94
CA LEU A 820 -15.41 16.15 25.11
C LEU A 820 -16.29 15.90 26.34
N LEU A 821 -17.61 15.84 26.17
CA LEU A 821 -18.56 15.52 27.23
C LEU A 821 -18.30 14.13 27.81
N GLU A 822 -17.94 13.17 26.98
CA GLU A 822 -17.55 11.83 27.42
C GLU A 822 -16.29 11.84 28.30
N ILE A 823 -15.21 12.51 27.85
CA ILE A 823 -13.94 12.62 28.60
C ILE A 823 -14.15 13.35 29.93
N THR A 824 -15.00 14.38 29.95
CA THR A 824 -15.34 15.16 31.16
C THR A 824 -16.37 14.47 32.07
N GLY A 825 -16.81 13.25 31.72
CA GLY A 825 -17.72 12.44 32.54
C GLY A 825 -19.22 12.71 32.37
N LYS A 826 -19.61 13.65 31.50
CA LYS A 826 -21.00 14.03 31.18
C LYS A 826 -21.63 13.09 30.13
N LYS A 827 -21.55 11.77 30.37
CA LYS A 827 -21.90 10.73 29.40
C LYS A 827 -23.39 10.73 28.98
N ASP A 828 -24.31 11.06 29.89
CA ASP A 828 -25.75 11.10 29.60
C ASP A 828 -26.16 12.24 28.66
N GLU A 829 -25.42 13.36 28.72
CA GLU A 829 -25.65 14.51 27.86
C GLU A 829 -25.12 14.23 26.45
N ALA A 830 -23.93 13.61 26.36
CA ALA A 830 -23.35 13.14 25.10
C ALA A 830 -24.29 12.17 24.36
N GLU A 831 -24.88 11.21 25.10
CA GLU A 831 -25.81 10.23 24.54
C GLU A 831 -27.07 10.90 23.95
N ARG A 832 -27.66 11.86 24.67
CA ARG A 832 -28.85 12.61 24.23
C ARG A 832 -28.57 13.37 22.94
N ILE A 833 -27.45 14.11 22.90
CA ILE A 833 -27.05 14.89 21.73
C ILE A 833 -26.79 13.96 20.53
N LEU A 834 -26.02 12.87 20.70
CA LEU A 834 -25.72 11.93 19.62
C LEU A 834 -26.98 11.30 19.01
N LYS A 835 -27.94 10.87 19.83
CA LYS A 835 -29.22 10.32 19.34
C LYS A 835 -29.98 11.30 18.47
N GLN A 836 -29.99 12.58 18.86
CA GLN A 836 -30.67 13.62 18.10
C GLN A 836 -29.93 13.96 16.79
N ILE A 837 -28.59 14.01 16.81
CA ILE A 837 -27.76 14.16 15.61
C ILE A 837 -28.04 13.03 14.60
N ILE A 838 -28.12 11.78 15.07
CA ILE A 838 -28.38 10.63 14.21
C ILE A 838 -29.76 10.77 13.54
N LEU A 839 -30.81 11.09 14.31
CA LEU A 839 -32.16 11.29 13.77
C LEU A 839 -32.20 12.38 12.68
N ILE A 840 -31.52 13.51 12.91
CA ILE A 840 -31.44 14.60 11.94
C ILE A 840 -30.65 14.17 10.69
N ARG A 841 -29.55 13.43 10.84
CA ARG A 841 -28.75 12.94 9.70
C ARG A 841 -29.49 11.88 8.89
N GLU A 842 -30.22 10.98 9.55
CA GLU A 842 -31.07 9.97 8.89
C GLU A 842 -32.15 10.61 8.04
N THR A 843 -32.80 11.67 8.54
CA THR A 843 -33.85 12.39 7.81
C THR A 843 -33.31 13.24 6.66
N LEU A 844 -32.15 13.89 6.83
CA LEU A 844 -31.55 14.75 5.80
C LEU A 844 -30.84 13.99 4.69
N GLN A 845 -30.04 12.99 5.04
CA GLN A 845 -29.07 12.36 4.16
C GLN A 845 -29.35 10.86 3.94
N GLY A 846 -30.21 10.28 4.78
CA GLY A 846 -30.50 8.85 4.80
C GLY A 846 -29.67 8.09 5.84
N PRO A 847 -30.17 6.91 6.27
CA PRO A 847 -29.50 6.08 7.28
C PRO A 847 -28.15 5.50 6.82
N ALA A 848 -28.01 5.25 5.51
CA ALA A 848 -26.78 4.71 4.93
C ALA A 848 -25.71 5.79 4.62
N HIS A 849 -25.98 7.07 4.88
CA HIS A 849 -25.02 8.13 4.56
C HIS A 849 -23.79 8.09 5.49
N SER A 850 -22.60 8.43 4.97
CA SER A 850 -21.31 8.24 5.64
C SER A 850 -21.20 8.97 6.99
N SER A 851 -21.70 10.20 7.07
CA SER A 851 -21.78 10.99 8.31
C SER A 851 -22.78 10.42 9.31
N THR A 852 -23.92 9.87 8.85
CA THR A 852 -24.91 9.19 9.71
C THR A 852 -24.25 7.98 10.36
N LEU A 853 -23.63 7.11 9.56
CA LEU A 853 -22.92 5.93 10.04
C LEU A 853 -21.73 6.28 10.95
N ARG A 854 -21.08 7.43 10.73
CA ARG A 854 -20.04 7.94 11.63
C ARG A 854 -20.60 8.30 13.02
N SER A 855 -21.74 8.99 13.08
CA SER A 855 -22.39 9.32 14.36
C SER A 855 -22.95 8.08 15.07
N VAL A 856 -23.49 7.11 14.33
CA VAL A 856 -23.92 5.81 14.87
C VAL A 856 -22.74 5.05 15.49
N ARG A 857 -21.58 5.03 14.82
CA ARG A 857 -20.34 4.46 15.38
C ARG A 857 -19.90 5.20 16.65
N ASN A 858 -19.98 6.53 16.68
CA ASN A 858 -19.63 7.31 17.87
C ASN A 858 -20.55 7.01 19.06
N LEU A 859 -21.85 6.80 18.82
CA LEU A 859 -22.77 6.32 19.85
C LEU A 859 -22.41 4.91 20.33
N GLY A 860 -21.97 4.02 19.42
CA GLY A 860 -21.43 2.71 19.79
C GLY A 860 -20.17 2.80 20.67
N LEU A 861 -19.26 3.74 20.37
CA LEU A 861 -18.08 3.99 21.21
C LEU A 861 -18.48 4.45 22.62
N LEU A 862 -19.43 5.39 22.71
CA LEU A 862 -19.95 5.86 23.99
C LEU A 862 -20.54 4.73 24.81
N TYR A 863 -21.32 3.82 24.19
CA TYR A 863 -21.86 2.66 24.87
C TYR A 863 -20.79 1.66 25.31
N LYS A 864 -19.77 1.41 24.49
CA LYS A 864 -18.61 0.59 24.86
C LYS A 864 -17.91 1.15 26.09
N ASP A 865 -17.69 2.46 26.14
CA ASP A 865 -17.00 3.15 27.24
C ASP A 865 -17.87 3.31 28.50
N GLN A 866 -19.18 3.10 28.39
CA GLN A 866 -20.11 2.93 29.51
C GLN A 866 -20.23 1.46 29.97
N GLY A 867 -19.64 0.50 29.26
CA GLY A 867 -19.80 -0.94 29.52
C GLY A 867 -21.13 -1.52 29.01
N LYS A 868 -21.90 -0.78 28.22
CA LYS A 868 -23.13 -1.25 27.53
C LYS A 868 -22.77 -2.00 26.24
N PHE A 869 -22.04 -3.11 26.37
CA PHE A 869 -21.45 -3.81 25.23
C PHE A 869 -22.49 -4.33 24.22
N ASP A 870 -23.62 -4.87 24.67
CA ASP A 870 -24.68 -5.40 23.79
C ASP A 870 -25.35 -4.32 22.92
N ASP A 871 -25.43 -3.09 23.41
CA ASP A 871 -25.96 -1.96 22.63
C ASP A 871 -24.92 -1.43 21.66
N ALA A 872 -23.64 -1.41 22.05
CA ALA A 872 -22.53 -1.05 21.17
C ALA A 872 -22.40 -2.03 19.99
N GLU A 873 -22.50 -3.33 20.26
CA GLU A 873 -22.46 -4.42 19.28
C GLU A 873 -23.50 -4.21 18.17
N LYS A 874 -24.78 -4.03 18.53
CA LYS A 874 -25.87 -3.80 17.57
C LYS A 874 -25.62 -2.58 16.66
N LEU A 875 -25.08 -1.49 17.22
CA LEU A 875 -24.77 -0.29 16.44
C LEU A 875 -23.61 -0.52 15.49
N TYR A 876 -22.57 -1.25 15.92
CA TYR A 876 -21.44 -1.59 15.05
C TYR A 876 -21.82 -2.58 13.95
N GLU A 877 -22.63 -3.61 14.23
CA GLU A 877 -23.14 -4.53 13.21
C GLU A 877 -23.95 -3.79 12.13
N LEU A 878 -24.83 -2.87 12.54
CA LEU A 878 -25.58 -2.02 11.62
C LEU A 878 -24.64 -1.20 10.72
N VAL A 879 -23.64 -0.56 11.32
CA VAL A 879 -22.68 0.26 10.57
C VAL A 879 -21.84 -0.59 9.60
N VAL A 880 -21.38 -1.77 10.02
CA VAL A 880 -20.65 -2.70 9.14
C VAL A 880 -21.54 -3.09 7.95
N ALA A 881 -22.77 -3.54 8.20
CA ALA A 881 -23.66 -3.99 7.14
C ALA A 881 -23.97 -2.90 6.10
N GLU A 882 -24.20 -1.66 6.53
CA GLU A 882 -24.47 -0.54 5.62
C GLU A 882 -23.20 -0.05 4.91
N ARG A 883 -22.04 -0.02 5.57
CA ARG A 883 -20.76 0.33 4.91
C ARG A 883 -20.30 -0.73 3.92
N GLU A 884 -20.53 -2.01 4.20
CA GLU A 884 -20.25 -3.09 3.25
C GLU A 884 -21.08 -2.95 1.97
N LYS A 885 -22.35 -2.53 2.06
CA LYS A 885 -23.18 -2.24 0.88
C LYS A 885 -22.70 -1.00 0.12
N LEU A 886 -22.26 0.04 0.83
CA LEU A 886 -21.93 1.33 0.22
C LEU A 886 -20.52 1.36 -0.40
N TYR A 887 -19.54 0.80 0.29
CA TYR A 887 -18.12 0.90 -0.04
C TYR A 887 -17.44 -0.46 -0.25
N GLY A 888 -18.11 -1.56 0.11
CA GLY A 888 -17.52 -2.89 0.13
C GLY A 888 -16.86 -3.27 1.45
N PRO A 889 -16.57 -4.57 1.65
CA PRO A 889 -16.01 -5.11 2.90
C PRO A 889 -14.55 -4.75 3.15
N ASN A 890 -13.79 -4.41 2.10
CA ASN A 890 -12.36 -4.08 2.23
C ASN A 890 -12.10 -2.57 2.37
N HIS A 891 -13.15 -1.74 2.44
CA HIS A 891 -12.99 -0.30 2.63
C HIS A 891 -12.45 0.01 4.03
N TYR A 892 -11.48 0.92 4.14
CA TYR A 892 -10.80 1.19 5.43
C TYR A 892 -11.77 1.60 6.55
N SER A 893 -12.75 2.44 6.24
CA SER A 893 -13.77 2.84 7.20
C SER A 893 -14.66 1.68 7.67
N THR A 894 -14.90 0.66 6.83
CA THR A 894 -15.63 -0.57 7.22
C THR A 894 -14.76 -1.41 8.15
N ILE A 895 -13.50 -1.62 7.77
CA ILE A 895 -12.50 -2.38 8.53
C ILE A 895 -12.35 -1.81 9.95
N ARG A 896 -12.27 -0.48 10.09
CA ARG A 896 -12.12 0.16 11.40
C ARG A 896 -13.29 -0.17 12.35
N VAL A 897 -14.52 -0.26 11.81
CA VAL A 897 -15.69 -0.64 12.61
C VAL A 897 -15.67 -2.13 12.95
N LEU A 898 -15.16 -2.99 12.05
CA LEU A 898 -14.90 -4.40 12.37
C LEU A 898 -13.90 -4.55 13.52
N GLN A 899 -12.85 -3.73 13.58
CA GLN A 899 -11.92 -3.72 14.72
C GLN A 899 -12.65 -3.29 16.01
N ASP A 900 -13.45 -2.21 15.97
CA ASP A 900 -14.25 -1.78 17.13
C ASP A 900 -15.19 -2.89 17.63
N LEU A 901 -15.85 -3.60 16.71
CA LEU A 901 -16.70 -4.75 17.01
C LEU A 901 -15.90 -5.89 17.65
N GLY A 902 -14.70 -6.19 17.12
CA GLY A 902 -13.78 -7.15 17.73
C GLY A 902 -13.37 -6.79 19.16
N HIS A 903 -13.16 -5.50 19.45
CA HIS A 903 -12.88 -5.04 20.82
C HIS A 903 -14.08 -5.23 21.75
N VAL A 904 -15.31 -4.99 21.27
CA VAL A 904 -16.54 -5.22 22.05
C VAL A 904 -16.71 -6.70 22.37
N HIS A 905 -16.60 -7.57 21.37
CA HIS A 905 -16.65 -9.03 21.57
C HIS A 905 -15.57 -9.52 22.54
N CYS A 906 -14.36 -8.97 22.47
CA CYS A 906 -13.29 -9.28 23.43
C CYS A 906 -13.67 -8.88 24.87
N LYS A 907 -14.40 -7.78 25.09
CA LYS A 907 -14.86 -7.36 26.41
C LYS A 907 -16.03 -8.19 26.94
N GLN A 908 -16.87 -8.72 26.05
CA GLN A 908 -17.94 -9.67 26.39
C GLN A 908 -17.41 -11.11 26.61
N ASN A 909 -16.12 -11.38 26.38
CA ASN A 909 -15.53 -12.72 26.33
C ASN A 909 -16.12 -13.61 25.21
N HIS A 910 -16.66 -13.01 24.16
CA HIS A 910 -17.09 -13.70 22.93
C HIS A 910 -15.88 -13.91 22.01
N PHE A 911 -15.03 -14.88 22.38
CA PHE A 911 -13.75 -15.10 21.71
C PHE A 911 -13.88 -15.35 20.20
N GLN A 912 -14.82 -16.20 19.77
CA GLN A 912 -14.95 -16.56 18.35
C GLN A 912 -15.39 -15.36 17.50
N ASP A 913 -16.35 -14.57 17.98
CA ASP A 913 -16.85 -13.41 17.25
C ASP A 913 -15.79 -12.28 17.20
N ALA A 914 -14.95 -12.17 18.24
CA ALA A 914 -13.79 -11.28 18.24
C ALA A 914 -12.72 -11.73 17.23
N GLU A 915 -12.41 -13.03 17.21
CA GLU A 915 -11.46 -13.63 16.26
C GLU A 915 -11.93 -13.44 14.81
N ASP A 916 -13.21 -13.68 14.54
CA ASP A 916 -13.80 -13.51 13.20
C ASP A 916 -13.74 -12.04 12.75
N SER A 917 -14.05 -11.10 13.66
CA SER A 917 -14.03 -9.66 13.36
C SER A 917 -12.61 -9.16 13.07
N TYR A 918 -11.64 -9.51 13.90
CA TYR A 918 -10.23 -9.14 13.68
C TYR A 918 -9.63 -9.84 12.46
N THR A 919 -9.99 -11.09 12.19
CA THR A 919 -9.50 -11.81 11.00
C THR A 919 -10.05 -11.17 9.72
N ARG A 920 -11.34 -10.81 9.68
CA ARG A 920 -11.93 -10.06 8.56
C ARG A 920 -11.27 -8.69 8.37
N ALA A 921 -11.05 -7.96 9.46
CA ALA A 921 -10.36 -6.66 9.40
C ALA A 921 -8.93 -6.82 8.86
N LEU A 922 -8.19 -7.80 9.38
CA LEU A 922 -6.84 -8.12 8.94
C LEU A 922 -6.80 -8.47 7.45
N ASP A 923 -7.69 -9.35 6.97
CA ASP A 923 -7.72 -9.74 5.56
C ASP A 923 -8.15 -8.59 4.64
N GLY A 924 -9.06 -7.73 5.10
CA GLY A 924 -9.41 -6.49 4.41
C GLY A 924 -8.20 -5.57 4.28
N LEU A 925 -7.46 -5.34 5.36
CA LEU A 925 -6.25 -4.50 5.36
C LEU A 925 -5.15 -5.07 4.48
N LYS A 926 -4.91 -6.38 4.54
CA LYS A 926 -3.96 -7.07 3.65
C LYS A 926 -4.29 -6.88 2.17
N ARG A 927 -5.58 -7.01 1.80
CA ARG A 927 -6.03 -6.81 0.41
C ARG A 927 -5.92 -5.35 -0.03
N THR A 928 -6.25 -4.42 0.87
CA THR A 928 -6.37 -3.01 0.52
C THR A 928 -5.03 -2.27 0.54
N PHE A 929 -4.21 -2.47 1.58
CA PHE A 929 -2.96 -1.72 1.76
C PHE A 929 -1.71 -2.58 1.57
N GLY A 930 -1.89 -3.88 1.35
CA GLY A 930 -0.79 -4.82 1.42
C GLY A 930 -0.47 -5.14 2.87
N GLN A 931 0.23 -6.25 3.03
CA GLN A 931 0.29 -6.85 4.34
C GLN A 931 1.26 -6.05 5.32
N HIS A 932 2.14 -5.13 4.83
CA HIS A 932 3.25 -4.43 5.58
C HIS A 932 2.87 -3.04 6.00
N ASP A 933 1.69 -2.62 5.58
CA ASP A 933 1.16 -1.37 6.02
C ASP A 933 1.06 -1.36 7.55
N GLU A 934 1.38 -0.21 8.15
CA GLU A 934 1.31 0.02 9.59
C GLU A 934 -0.02 -0.48 10.18
N ARG A 935 -1.13 -0.20 9.48
CA ARG A 935 -2.48 -0.59 9.88
C ARG A 935 -2.66 -2.10 9.87
N THR A 936 -2.06 -2.80 8.90
CA THR A 936 -2.11 -4.26 8.84
C THR A 936 -1.32 -4.87 10.00
N ILE A 937 -0.17 -4.29 10.36
CA ILE A 937 0.62 -4.75 11.52
C ILE A 937 -0.17 -4.55 12.82
N GLU A 938 -0.84 -3.41 12.99
CA GLU A 938 -1.72 -3.16 14.14
C GLU A 938 -2.82 -4.22 14.25
N ALA A 939 -3.48 -4.57 13.14
CA ALA A 939 -4.50 -5.63 13.15
C ALA A 939 -3.94 -7.03 13.51
N ILE A 940 -2.69 -7.33 13.17
CA ILE A 940 -2.02 -8.56 13.64
C ILE A 940 -1.79 -8.51 15.16
N LEU A 941 -1.41 -7.34 15.68
CA LEU A 941 -1.21 -7.15 17.13
C LEU A 941 -2.52 -7.22 17.91
N ASP A 942 -3.64 -6.75 17.35
CA ASP A 942 -4.99 -6.92 17.92
C ASP A 942 -5.34 -8.40 18.07
N LEU A 943 -5.13 -9.19 17.01
CA LEU A 943 -5.37 -10.63 17.03
C LEU A 943 -4.42 -11.37 18.00
N ALA A 944 -3.15 -10.96 18.05
CA ALA A 944 -2.17 -11.50 19.00
C ALA A 944 -2.60 -11.26 20.46
N SER A 945 -3.05 -10.05 20.76
CA SER A 945 -3.57 -9.64 22.08
C SER A 945 -4.84 -10.42 22.44
N LEU A 946 -5.73 -10.67 21.47
CA LEU A 946 -6.90 -11.52 21.67
C LEU A 946 -6.49 -12.94 22.08
N TYR A 947 -5.55 -13.55 21.35
CA TYR A 947 -5.05 -14.88 21.65
C TYR A 947 -4.33 -14.97 23.00
N GLU A 948 -3.53 -13.96 23.35
CA GLU A 948 -2.85 -13.89 24.65
C GLU A 948 -3.87 -13.89 25.80
N LYS A 949 -4.86 -13.00 25.76
CA LYS A 949 -5.89 -12.87 26.81
C LYS A 949 -6.70 -14.14 27.03
N HIS A 950 -6.91 -14.94 25.99
CA HIS A 950 -7.69 -16.17 26.04
C HIS A 950 -6.82 -17.43 26.19
N GLY A 951 -5.54 -17.27 26.56
CA GLY A 951 -4.64 -18.39 26.86
C GLY A 951 -4.19 -19.20 25.65
N LYS A 952 -4.33 -18.67 24.43
CA LYS A 952 -3.85 -19.27 23.18
C LYS A 952 -2.40 -18.86 22.90
N GLY A 953 -1.52 -19.13 23.85
CA GLY A 953 -0.12 -18.70 23.83
C GLY A 953 0.64 -18.95 22.51
N PRO A 954 0.59 -20.17 21.92
CA PRO A 954 1.26 -20.44 20.65
C PRO A 954 0.75 -19.61 19.46
N ALA A 955 -0.56 -19.33 19.40
CA ALA A 955 -1.15 -18.51 18.35
C ALA A 955 -0.78 -17.02 18.53
N ALA A 956 -0.80 -16.53 19.78
CA ALA A 956 -0.32 -15.20 20.12
C ALA A 956 1.17 -15.02 19.75
N GLU A 957 2.02 -16.00 20.08
CA GLU A 957 3.44 -15.99 19.75
C GLU A 957 3.65 -15.92 18.23
N GLN A 958 2.89 -16.71 17.47
CA GLN A 958 2.97 -16.68 16.01
C GLN A 958 2.64 -15.28 15.45
N MET A 959 1.55 -14.67 15.93
CA MET A 959 1.13 -13.34 15.47
C MET A 959 2.12 -12.26 15.89
N TYR A 960 2.57 -12.25 17.15
CA TYR A 960 3.58 -11.27 17.58
C TYR A 960 4.91 -11.43 16.86
N ARG A 961 5.40 -12.66 16.63
CA ARG A 961 6.64 -12.87 15.85
C ARG A 961 6.49 -12.39 14.41
N ARG A 962 5.32 -12.60 13.80
CA ARG A 962 5.01 -12.10 12.47
C ARG A 962 5.06 -10.57 12.46
N ALA A 963 4.30 -9.91 13.35
CA ALA A 963 4.30 -8.45 13.47
C ALA A 963 5.70 -7.88 13.77
N LEU A 964 6.48 -8.53 14.64
CA LEU A 964 7.85 -8.14 14.96
C LEU A 964 8.74 -8.19 13.72
N THR A 965 8.68 -9.30 12.96
CA THR A 965 9.47 -9.46 11.73
C THR A 965 9.14 -8.35 10.74
N MET A 966 7.85 -8.05 10.56
CA MET A 966 7.36 -6.98 9.68
C MET A 966 7.87 -5.60 10.15
N ARG A 967 7.75 -5.30 11.44
CA ARG A 967 8.16 -4.01 12.02
C ARG A 967 9.68 -3.81 11.98
N GLU A 968 10.47 -4.83 12.33
CA GLU A 968 11.94 -4.81 12.26
C GLU A 968 12.43 -4.51 10.84
N THR A 969 11.73 -5.03 9.83
CA THR A 969 12.05 -4.79 8.43
C THR A 969 11.60 -3.43 7.89
N LEU A 970 10.71 -2.72 8.59
CA LEU A 970 10.24 -1.37 8.23
C LEU A 970 11.03 -0.27 8.92
N LEU A 971 11.24 -0.39 10.24
CA LEU A 971 11.77 0.69 11.07
C LEU A 971 13.12 0.33 11.72
N GLY A 972 13.55 -0.94 11.63
CA GLY A 972 14.77 -1.43 12.26
C GLY A 972 14.54 -1.96 13.68
N SER A 973 15.51 -2.74 14.17
CA SER A 973 15.38 -3.51 15.43
C SER A 973 15.33 -2.67 16.71
N SER A 974 15.70 -1.39 16.63
CA SER A 974 15.80 -0.43 17.75
C SER A 974 14.71 0.63 17.74
N ASP A 975 13.78 0.59 16.79
CA ASP A 975 12.67 1.55 16.74
C ASP A 975 11.70 1.36 17.92
N PRO A 976 11.17 2.44 18.53
CA PRO A 976 10.24 2.33 19.66
C PRO A 976 9.02 1.45 19.41
N LEU A 977 8.41 1.49 18.21
CA LEU A 977 7.26 0.65 17.87
C LEU A 977 7.65 -0.82 17.69
N THR A 978 8.89 -1.08 17.27
CA THR A 978 9.45 -2.44 17.24
C THR A 978 9.66 -2.97 18.65
N LEU A 979 10.20 -2.14 19.55
CA LEU A 979 10.45 -2.53 20.94
C LEU A 979 9.15 -2.78 21.73
N ASP A 980 8.03 -2.12 21.39
CA ASP A 980 6.72 -2.44 21.96
C ASP A 980 6.32 -3.90 21.70
N ILE A 981 6.50 -4.37 20.46
CA ILE A 981 6.19 -5.77 20.10
C ILE A 981 7.14 -6.74 20.83
N VAL A 982 8.43 -6.39 20.97
CA VAL A 982 9.40 -7.18 21.76
C VAL A 982 8.97 -7.26 23.22
N ALA A 983 8.49 -6.17 23.81
CA ALA A 983 8.00 -6.14 25.19
C ALA A 983 6.77 -7.05 25.37
N ARG A 984 5.81 -7.00 24.43
CA ARG A 984 4.63 -7.88 24.41
C ARG A 984 5.01 -9.36 24.28
N LEU A 985 5.98 -9.69 23.42
CA LEU A 985 6.54 -11.06 23.33
C LEU A 985 7.21 -11.50 24.63
N GLY A 986 7.97 -10.62 25.27
CA GLY A 986 8.59 -10.90 26.57
C GLY A 986 7.55 -11.20 27.64
N HIS A 987 6.48 -10.41 27.69
CA HIS A 987 5.35 -10.65 28.58
C HIS A 987 4.65 -11.98 28.30
N LEU A 988 4.37 -12.29 27.02
CA LEU A 988 3.79 -13.57 26.62
C LEU A 988 4.66 -14.75 27.05
N TYR A 989 5.98 -14.70 26.82
CA TYR A 989 6.90 -15.75 27.26
C TYR A 989 6.96 -15.89 28.78
N PHE A 990 6.89 -14.77 29.51
CA PHE A 990 6.82 -14.78 30.96
C PHE A 990 5.55 -15.51 31.44
N MET A 991 4.39 -15.20 30.85
CA MET A 991 3.12 -15.87 31.14
C MET A 991 3.14 -17.36 30.77
N MET A 992 3.84 -17.73 29.69
CA MET A 992 4.05 -19.13 29.28
C MET A 992 5.14 -19.86 30.09
N CYS A 993 5.73 -19.22 31.10
CA CYS A 993 6.86 -19.74 31.90
C CYS A 993 8.13 -20.08 31.08
N ARG A 994 8.31 -19.46 29.91
CA ARG A 994 9.53 -19.53 29.10
C ARG A 994 10.49 -18.42 29.52
N LEU A 995 11.07 -18.58 30.70
CA LEU A 995 11.79 -17.50 31.38
C LEU A 995 13.03 -17.03 30.62
N ASP A 996 13.81 -17.93 30.01
CA ASP A 996 15.00 -17.52 29.24
C ASP A 996 14.64 -16.67 28.01
N ASP A 997 13.56 -17.02 27.31
CA ASP A 997 13.07 -16.26 26.16
C ASP A 997 12.52 -14.90 26.60
N ALA A 998 11.78 -14.85 27.72
CA ALA A 998 11.27 -13.62 28.31
C ALA A 998 12.40 -12.68 28.74
N GLU A 999 13.42 -13.20 29.42
CA GLU A 999 14.60 -12.45 29.83
C GLU A 999 15.31 -11.85 28.61
N ASN A 1000 15.52 -12.64 27.55
CA ASN A 1000 16.12 -12.15 26.31
C ASN A 1000 15.32 -11.00 25.67
N MET A 1001 13.98 -11.09 25.64
CA MET A 1001 13.14 -10.04 25.10
C MET A 1001 13.20 -8.76 25.95
N PHE A 1002 13.08 -8.86 27.27
CA PHE A 1002 13.14 -7.69 28.14
C PHE A 1002 14.54 -7.03 28.13
N LEU A 1003 15.62 -7.81 28.11
CA LEU A 1003 16.97 -7.27 27.97
C LEU A 1003 17.17 -6.51 26.66
N ARG A 1004 16.55 -7.01 25.57
CA ARG A 1004 16.56 -6.33 24.26
C ARG A 1004 15.85 -4.98 24.32
N VAL A 1005 14.68 -4.90 24.97
CA VAL A 1005 13.96 -3.62 25.17
C VAL A 1005 14.81 -2.63 25.96
N LEU A 1006 15.58 -3.11 26.93
CA LEU A 1006 16.46 -2.30 27.78
C LEU A 1006 17.85 -2.00 27.17
N GLY A 1007 18.14 -2.49 25.95
CA GLY A 1007 19.40 -2.23 25.25
C GLY A 1007 20.64 -2.94 25.82
N TYR A 1008 20.48 -3.98 26.65
CA TYR A 1008 21.61 -4.72 27.22
C TYR A 1008 22.16 -5.76 26.23
N PRO A 1009 23.50 -5.90 26.06
CA PRO A 1009 24.60 -5.15 26.67
C PRO A 1009 25.18 -4.03 25.74
N SER A 1010 24.47 -3.65 24.68
CA SER A 1010 25.05 -3.00 23.50
C SER A 1010 25.18 -1.46 23.55
N SER A 1011 24.82 -0.79 24.65
CA SER A 1011 25.17 0.63 24.86
C SER A 1011 26.14 0.76 26.05
N SER A 1012 27.38 1.17 25.75
CA SER A 1012 28.41 1.50 26.74
C SER A 1012 28.12 2.81 27.51
N GLN A 1013 26.87 3.26 27.57
CA GLN A 1013 26.42 4.41 28.35
C GLN A 1013 25.03 4.11 28.95
N GLY A 1014 24.89 4.48 30.24
CA GLY A 1014 23.69 4.59 31.07
C GLY A 1014 22.31 4.21 30.52
N LEU A 1015 21.50 3.49 31.33
CA LEU A 1015 20.03 3.64 31.31
C LEU A 1015 19.73 5.16 31.39
N GLY A 1016 19.24 5.74 30.28
CA GLY A 1016 18.90 7.16 30.13
C GLY A 1016 17.40 7.41 30.17
N LEU A 1017 16.93 8.55 29.64
CA LEU A 1017 15.51 8.96 29.59
C LEU A 1017 14.58 7.91 28.94
N GLU A 1018 15.13 7.10 28.03
CA GLU A 1018 14.44 5.98 27.36
C GLU A 1018 14.01 4.87 28.33
N ALA A 1019 14.63 4.77 29.51
CA ALA A 1019 14.29 3.79 30.54
C ALA A 1019 12.87 3.96 31.11
N ILE A 1020 12.34 5.19 31.15
CA ILE A 1020 10.98 5.47 31.63
C ILE A 1020 9.94 4.88 30.66
N LYS A 1021 10.23 4.92 29.35
CA LYS A 1021 9.36 4.33 28.32
C LYS A 1021 9.37 2.79 28.33
N ALA A 1022 10.40 2.18 28.92
CA ALA A 1022 10.58 0.74 29.04
C ALA A 1022 10.34 0.20 30.46
N ILE A 1023 9.62 0.96 31.31
CA ILE A 1023 9.43 0.63 32.72
C ILE A 1023 8.78 -0.74 32.91
N ASP A 1024 7.77 -1.07 32.12
CA ASP A 1024 7.04 -2.33 32.20
C ASP A 1024 7.94 -3.53 31.91
N ALA A 1025 8.82 -3.41 30.91
CA ALA A 1025 9.79 -4.45 30.59
C ALA A 1025 10.77 -4.69 31.75
N ALA A 1026 11.21 -3.63 32.43
CA ALA A 1026 12.11 -3.75 33.56
C ALA A 1026 11.41 -4.25 34.84
N LEU A 1027 10.15 -3.86 35.09
CA LEU A 1027 9.34 -4.41 36.18
C LEU A 1027 9.08 -5.91 35.96
N ASN A 1028 8.74 -6.32 34.73
CA ASN A 1028 8.56 -7.73 34.37
C ASN A 1028 9.87 -8.52 34.49
N LEU A 1029 11.01 -7.96 34.05
CA LEU A 1029 12.32 -8.58 34.23
C LEU A 1029 12.71 -8.71 35.71
N SER A 1030 12.41 -7.70 36.53
CA SER A 1030 12.66 -7.77 37.98
C SER A 1030 11.81 -8.86 38.64
N SER A 1031 10.56 -9.02 38.20
CA SER A 1031 9.66 -10.09 38.65
C SER A 1031 10.17 -11.47 38.25
N LEU A 1032 10.70 -11.60 37.02
CA LEU A 1032 11.38 -12.80 36.54
C LEU A 1032 12.61 -13.14 37.40
N TYR A 1033 13.45 -12.15 37.71
CA TYR A 1033 14.59 -12.35 38.61
C TYR A 1033 14.17 -12.74 40.03
N MET A 1034 13.08 -12.17 40.55
CA MET A 1034 12.51 -12.59 41.83
C MET A 1034 12.00 -14.04 41.82
N LEU A 1035 11.41 -14.50 40.71
CA LEU A 1035 10.94 -15.88 40.54
C LEU A 1035 12.10 -16.87 40.40
N THR A 1036 13.17 -16.48 39.68
CA THR A 1036 14.38 -17.29 39.48
C THR A 1036 15.39 -17.20 40.63
N LYS A 1037 15.03 -16.51 41.73
CA LYS A 1037 15.88 -16.26 42.92
C LYS A 1037 17.17 -15.46 42.65
N ARG A 1038 17.24 -14.73 41.54
CA ARG A 1038 18.33 -13.80 41.20
C ARG A 1038 18.09 -12.43 41.84
N LEU A 1039 17.93 -12.41 43.16
CA LEU A 1039 17.51 -11.21 43.90
C LEU A 1039 18.49 -10.03 43.76
N HIS A 1040 19.79 -10.28 43.65
CA HIS A 1040 20.78 -9.23 43.41
C HIS A 1040 20.62 -8.54 42.06
N ASP A 1041 20.27 -9.28 41.01
CA ASP A 1041 20.04 -8.69 39.68
C ASP A 1041 18.77 -7.84 39.67
N ALA A 1042 17.71 -8.32 40.35
CA ALA A 1042 16.46 -7.57 40.55
C ALA A 1042 16.69 -6.27 41.33
N GLU A 1043 17.40 -6.34 42.46
CA GLU A 1043 17.74 -5.19 43.29
C GLU A 1043 18.54 -4.16 42.50
N ARG A 1044 19.58 -4.61 41.77
CA ARG A 1044 20.43 -3.74 40.97
C ARG A 1044 19.66 -3.03 39.85
N LEU A 1045 18.76 -3.75 39.17
CA LEU A 1045 17.91 -3.19 38.11
C LEU A 1045 16.98 -2.11 38.67
N LEU A 1046 16.25 -2.43 39.74
CA LEU A 1046 15.25 -1.54 40.35
C LEU A 1046 15.88 -0.31 41.02
N LEU A 1047 17.03 -0.45 41.69
CA LEU A 1047 17.79 0.69 42.21
C LEU A 1047 18.21 1.62 41.08
N ARG A 1048 18.70 1.06 39.96
CA ARG A 1048 19.10 1.87 38.80
C ARG A 1048 17.91 2.61 38.19
N MET A 1049 16.75 1.96 38.06
CA MET A 1049 15.52 2.63 37.60
C MET A 1049 15.08 3.75 38.55
N SER A 1050 15.08 3.48 39.86
CA SER A 1050 14.74 4.48 40.88
C SER A 1050 15.62 5.73 40.76
N THR A 1051 16.93 5.56 40.53
CA THR A 1051 17.85 6.69 40.31
C THR A 1051 17.56 7.49 39.05
N VAL A 1052 17.22 6.82 37.93
CA VAL A 1052 16.90 7.52 36.67
C VAL A 1052 15.61 8.32 36.81
N ILE A 1053 14.56 7.71 37.37
CA ILE A 1053 13.25 8.35 37.58
C ILE A 1053 13.37 9.55 38.52
N ALA A 1054 14.16 9.42 39.59
CA ALA A 1054 14.38 10.51 40.56
C ALA A 1054 15.17 11.71 39.97
N GLN A 1055 15.97 11.50 38.92
CA GLN A 1055 16.70 12.57 38.22
C GLN A 1055 15.81 13.35 37.23
N THR A 1056 14.57 12.89 37.00
CA THR A 1056 13.60 13.48 36.06
C THR A 1056 12.27 13.79 36.78
N PRO A 1057 12.15 14.94 37.45
CA PRO A 1057 10.97 15.28 38.23
C PRO A 1057 9.79 15.68 37.33
N ASP A 1058 8.91 14.71 37.05
CA ASP A 1058 7.59 14.89 36.42
C ASP A 1058 6.51 14.40 37.42
N PRO A 1059 5.37 15.10 37.59
CA PRO A 1059 4.22 14.59 38.35
C PRO A 1059 3.84 13.14 38.03
N GLY A 1060 3.84 12.73 36.75
CA GLY A 1060 3.50 11.35 36.34
C GLY A 1060 4.55 10.32 36.76
N ASN A 1061 5.81 10.74 36.91
CA ASN A 1061 6.90 9.87 37.37
C ASN A 1061 6.79 9.49 38.85
N ARG A 1062 5.96 10.20 39.65
CA ARG A 1062 5.75 9.87 41.07
C ARG A 1062 4.98 8.58 41.26
N GLU A 1063 3.95 8.34 40.45
CA GLU A 1063 3.21 7.06 40.47
C GLU A 1063 4.12 5.90 40.07
N VAL A 1064 4.85 6.06 38.97
CA VAL A 1064 5.77 5.05 38.44
C VAL A 1064 6.85 4.70 39.48
N LEU A 1065 7.36 5.70 40.21
CA LEU A 1065 8.31 5.50 41.30
C LEU A 1065 7.74 4.65 42.43
N LEU A 1066 6.44 4.75 42.74
CA LEU A 1066 5.80 3.92 43.77
C LEU A 1066 5.81 2.43 43.38
N TYR A 1067 5.56 2.11 42.11
CA TYR A 1067 5.63 0.73 41.62
C TYR A 1067 7.06 0.17 41.62
N VAL A 1068 8.05 0.96 41.21
CA VAL A 1068 9.47 0.57 41.27
C VAL A 1068 9.91 0.36 42.72
N SER A 1069 9.58 1.29 43.63
CA SER A 1069 9.87 1.16 45.06
C SER A 1069 9.16 -0.05 45.68
N TYR A 1070 7.91 -0.33 45.30
CA TYR A 1070 7.18 -1.51 45.77
C TYR A 1070 7.87 -2.82 45.39
N ASN A 1071 8.29 -2.95 44.14
CA ASN A 1071 9.04 -4.12 43.69
C ASN A 1071 10.40 -4.22 44.39
N LEU A 1072 11.09 -3.09 44.62
CA LEU A 1072 12.37 -3.07 45.32
C LEU A 1072 12.21 -3.51 46.80
N ALA A 1073 11.20 -2.99 47.50
CA ALA A 1073 10.87 -3.40 48.85
C ALA A 1073 10.48 -4.89 48.92
N SER A 1074 9.80 -5.39 47.90
CA SER A 1074 9.48 -6.82 47.76
C SER A 1074 10.72 -7.69 47.56
N VAL A 1075 11.73 -7.22 46.81
CA VAL A 1075 13.04 -7.88 46.71
C VAL A 1075 13.73 -7.95 48.07
N TRP A 1076 13.78 -6.83 48.81
CA TRP A 1076 14.38 -6.79 50.16
C TRP A 1076 13.66 -7.71 51.15
N LEU A 1077 12.33 -7.78 51.10
CA LEU A 1077 11.54 -8.72 51.89
C LEU A 1077 11.95 -10.18 51.58
N ARG A 1078 12.03 -10.55 50.30
CA ARG A 1078 12.46 -11.90 49.88
C ARG A 1078 13.92 -12.21 50.23
N ASN A 1079 14.78 -11.19 50.29
CA ASN A 1079 16.19 -11.30 50.69
C ASN A 1079 16.37 -11.32 52.22
N GLY A 1080 15.29 -11.19 52.99
CA GLY A 1080 15.32 -11.20 54.45
C GLY A 1080 15.79 -9.89 55.11
N GLN A 1081 15.91 -8.81 54.34
CA GLN A 1081 16.27 -7.46 54.79
C GLN A 1081 15.02 -6.73 55.34
N LEU A 1082 14.43 -7.30 56.39
CA LEU A 1082 13.11 -6.92 56.89
C LEU A 1082 13.01 -5.45 57.33
N ASP A 1083 14.04 -4.89 57.95
CA ASP A 1083 14.06 -3.48 58.39
C ASP A 1083 14.05 -2.50 57.21
N GLN A 1084 14.71 -2.86 56.11
CA GLN A 1084 14.80 -2.03 54.92
C GLN A 1084 13.49 -2.09 54.11
N ALA A 1085 12.92 -3.29 53.98
CA ALA A 1085 11.62 -3.50 53.37
C ALA A 1085 10.49 -2.78 54.13
N GLU A 1086 10.47 -2.86 55.47
CA GLU A 1086 9.45 -2.20 56.29
C GLU A 1086 9.46 -0.68 56.08
N LYS A 1087 10.63 -0.05 56.17
CA LYS A 1087 10.79 1.40 56.00
C LYS A 1087 10.28 1.86 54.64
N GLU A 1088 10.64 1.13 53.58
CA GLU A 1088 10.23 1.49 52.22
C GLU A 1088 8.73 1.26 51.99
N PHE A 1089 8.15 0.15 52.49
CA PHE A 1089 6.70 -0.07 52.41
C PHE A 1089 5.89 0.98 53.17
N ILE A 1090 6.35 1.45 54.34
CA ILE A 1090 5.69 2.56 55.06
C ILE A 1090 5.68 3.83 54.20
N LYS A 1091 6.83 4.17 53.60
CA LYS A 1091 6.97 5.32 52.71
C LYS A 1091 6.07 5.20 51.47
N ILE A 1092 5.99 4.01 50.86
CA ILE A 1092 5.09 3.77 49.71
C ILE A 1092 3.63 3.91 50.13
N ARG A 1093 3.25 3.42 51.32
CA ARG A 1093 1.87 3.53 51.82
C ARG A 1093 1.44 4.99 52.01
N GLU A 1094 2.34 5.84 52.51
CA GLU A 1094 2.11 7.28 52.62
C GLU A 1094 2.03 7.93 51.23
N GLY A 1095 2.96 7.61 50.33
CA GLY A 1095 2.93 8.09 48.95
C GLY A 1095 1.68 7.66 48.17
N CYS A 1096 1.16 6.45 48.38
CA CYS A 1096 -0.08 5.99 47.76
C CYS A 1096 -1.28 6.83 48.20
N LYS A 1097 -1.35 7.23 49.48
CA LYS A 1097 -2.43 8.10 49.98
C LYS A 1097 -2.40 9.48 49.32
N GLU A 1098 -1.21 10.02 49.09
CA GLU A 1098 -1.04 11.35 48.50
C GLU A 1098 -1.21 11.36 46.98
N VAL A 1099 -0.77 10.30 46.28
CA VAL A 1099 -0.68 10.27 44.80
C VAL A 1099 -1.78 9.45 44.14
N LEU A 1100 -2.14 8.28 44.68
CA LEU A 1100 -3.02 7.30 44.03
C LEU A 1100 -4.41 7.20 44.68
N GLY A 1101 -4.59 7.75 45.88
CA GLY A 1101 -5.79 7.59 46.70
C GLY A 1101 -5.80 6.29 47.50
N SER A 1102 -6.61 6.26 48.56
CA SER A 1102 -6.62 5.17 49.54
C SER A 1102 -7.17 3.84 49.02
N GLU A 1103 -8.02 3.87 48.01
CA GLU A 1103 -8.68 2.69 47.43
C GLU A 1103 -7.87 2.03 46.30
N HIS A 1104 -6.72 2.59 45.93
CA HIS A 1104 -5.91 2.05 44.85
C HIS A 1104 -5.36 0.65 45.19
N PRO A 1105 -5.37 -0.33 44.26
CA PRO A 1105 -4.93 -1.71 44.52
C PRO A 1105 -3.53 -1.84 45.13
N LEU A 1106 -2.60 -0.95 44.74
CA LEU A 1106 -1.24 -0.90 45.30
C LEU A 1106 -1.24 -0.64 46.82
N SER A 1107 -2.16 0.17 47.33
CA SER A 1107 -2.30 0.47 48.77
C SER A 1107 -2.65 -0.80 49.58
N ALA A 1108 -3.53 -1.65 49.02
CA ALA A 1108 -3.87 -2.94 49.59
C ALA A 1108 -2.67 -3.91 49.53
N ALA A 1109 -1.98 -3.98 48.40
CA ALA A 1109 -0.81 -4.84 48.21
C ALA A 1109 0.35 -4.47 49.16
N VAL A 1110 0.59 -3.17 49.38
CA VAL A 1110 1.58 -2.67 50.35
C VAL A 1110 1.20 -3.06 51.78
N SER A 1111 -0.09 -2.91 52.13
CA SER A 1111 -0.59 -3.28 53.47
C SER A 1111 -0.44 -4.78 53.75
N GLN A 1112 -0.74 -5.62 52.75
CA GLN A 1112 -0.53 -7.07 52.84
C GLN A 1112 0.97 -7.41 52.97
N SER A 1113 1.83 -6.74 52.21
CA SER A 1113 3.28 -6.96 52.25
C SER A 1113 3.88 -6.54 53.62
N LEU A 1114 3.40 -5.44 54.21
CA LEU A 1114 3.77 -5.04 55.58
C LEU A 1114 3.35 -6.07 56.63
N ALA A 1115 2.15 -6.66 56.49
CA ALA A 1115 1.72 -7.74 57.39
C ALA A 1115 2.70 -8.93 57.30
N THR A 1116 3.10 -9.32 56.09
CA THR A 1116 4.10 -10.39 55.88
C THR A 1116 5.46 -10.03 56.49
N VAL A 1117 5.91 -8.77 56.41
CA VAL A 1117 7.13 -8.30 57.08
C VAL A 1117 7.04 -8.52 58.58
N TYR A 1118 5.94 -8.10 59.22
CA TYR A 1118 5.75 -8.23 60.67
C TYR A 1118 5.65 -9.69 61.11
N GLU A 1119 4.95 -10.54 60.35
CA GLU A 1119 4.90 -11.98 60.61
C GLU A 1119 6.30 -12.60 60.57
N GLN A 1120 7.10 -12.29 59.54
CA GLN A 1120 8.47 -12.81 59.42
C GLN A 1120 9.40 -12.28 60.52
N LYS A 1121 9.21 -11.03 60.96
CA LYS A 1121 9.95 -10.46 62.10
C LYS A 1121 9.56 -11.11 63.43
N GLN A 1122 8.31 -11.51 63.59
CA GLN A 1122 7.84 -12.20 64.79
C GLN A 1122 8.29 -13.67 64.83
N PHE A 1123 8.50 -14.29 63.66
CA PHE A 1123 9.03 -15.65 63.53
C PHE A 1123 10.56 -15.74 63.71
N LYS A 1124 11.30 -14.66 63.43
CA LYS A 1124 12.74 -14.52 63.73
C LYS A 1124 12.94 -14.17 65.21
#